data_AF-A0AAU3F0X3-F1
#
_entry.id   AF-A0AAU3F0X3-F1
#
_cell.length_a   1.000
_cell.length_b   1.000
_cell.length_c   1.000
_cell.angle_alpha   90.00
_cell.angle_beta   90.00
_cell.angle_gamma   90.00
#
_symmetry.space_group_name_H-M   'P 1'
#
loop_
_entity.id
_entity.type
_entity.pdbx_description
1 polymer ?
#
loop_
_entity_poly.entity_id
_entity_poly.type
_entity_poly.pdbx_seq_one_letter_code
_entity_poly.pdbx_strand_id
1 'polypeptide(L)'
;MEFSGRIALVTGGAGSVGRVIVERLAERGATVLLNCFHSYDSAKEQARGLVERGLDVRVVRASVARPAQVERMFAEIGEEHGRLDILVNNAAAGSFVPFDEITEELLDRTYATNVKGPLWCARYARPLLAAARGRGGSVVNVSSLGAVTTPANYLPVGVSKAALEALTRYLAAELAEDLIRVNAASCGLIDNPVGQMFPDFAGVSANTVAATPLSRLGRPEDLAEVVLFLASERSGWVTGQTVLADGGLTLLRSAMSPPREVAAAVYGVEPRAGLAADTLPGTPANLVTEPSPGAAAQPPADNAAKARPDVAAGTRLGREAQTPTGASAGAGAQAPAGARPDTAAVLVGGTRRGAAAEARDDAAAEPRIETRADLVAQAPTEPLPGEVTQPQAGFVAEARPGVAAGARLGREAETPAGARPGVAADLLGGARYDAAADSPVGTRTGRAAGPPGEGPIKTRADLVGRASGGAWAEAVADAVVETEAAPADVPEVESGVPEDDPIAVVGMGMAVPGASSPEEFWRLLIDGAELFVDAPADRWDIARFHATDRGAPDKTYQRRSGFITDFRPHEKLRAEGLAEAGLDQTALWLRHSLHQALDGVRRNARDRFSFCVGYTPDGSQHLEEAFVLRSSLDTLAEDGDDAVDGPIGDALRRRFSRGDDPSASYLPHRIGQDAMAGILPPATRVHMVDTACSSSLYAMDLGVRDLLSGRSDIAVCGGSFALAPSGSILFAKLNGLSAGGAVRALDAGADGALFSDGAGLVVLKRLSRARADGDQVLGIVSAIGLSADGRGKAIYAPARAGQELAIERAFDRSGLGPDDVDWIVAHATGTPAGDEAEFTSLAQRYAGARKTLVTSNKSLVGHCGWAAGVVSVIHTLLALRHGTIPAQYRFERLPDALADEADGLTVPEQPVPWPASAARPRRAAVSGFGFGGTNAHMIISEDHRGSRSGHPAALPAPVGEDLVLVGWSSHQPGGPDADAVAAWAAGRGEDPEPSFGTTYPVPPFQQLRMPPPTARATDRTQLMMVRCMQELDEAVRQLCLDHHKTTGVVVGHTGATRNALLYKTRAYLDEIGHAVAGADERATTAKFLQRLEERATGLIAAPTEDSFPGEMPNVIAARLSNYFDLRGLNITVDAGEASLLEAFDVAGSYLDFREIDVALVAGVNGTALPGWNDTAGRNATEGAFLFVVTRRSLAEEAGLPVLAVMERSVGV
;
A
#
# COMPACT_ATOMS: atom_id res chain seq x y z
N MET A 1 -45.21 23.94 1.79
CA MET A 1 -43.95 24.57 1.31
C MET A 1 -42.78 23.69 1.73
N GLU A 2 -41.61 23.80 1.09
CA GLU A 2 -40.48 22.85 1.24
C GLU A 2 -39.95 22.70 2.69
N PHE A 3 -39.90 23.79 3.45
CA PHE A 3 -39.40 23.81 4.83
C PHE A 3 -40.50 24.02 5.87
N SER A 4 -41.76 23.78 5.50
CA SER A 4 -42.93 24.02 6.35
C SER A 4 -42.82 23.30 7.70
N GLY A 5 -42.76 24.08 8.79
CA GLY A 5 -42.64 23.56 10.15
C GLY A 5 -41.23 23.10 10.55
N ARG A 6 -40.20 23.49 9.81
CA ARG A 6 -38.79 23.38 10.24
C ARG A 6 -38.31 24.65 10.94
N ILE A 7 -37.37 24.48 11.86
CA ILE A 7 -36.70 25.56 12.57
C ILE A 7 -35.26 25.63 12.04
N ALA A 8 -34.86 26.79 11.54
CA ALA A 8 -33.59 27.00 10.86
C ALA A 8 -32.78 28.14 11.48
N LEU A 9 -31.54 27.88 11.91
CA LEU A 9 -30.60 28.89 12.41
C LEU A 9 -29.62 29.29 11.30
N VAL A 10 -29.55 30.58 10.97
CA VAL A 10 -28.61 31.12 9.97
C VAL A 10 -27.62 32.06 10.65
N THR A 11 -26.35 31.65 10.76
CA THR A 11 -25.31 32.48 11.35
C THR A 11 -24.87 33.58 10.39
N GLY A 12 -24.69 34.81 10.90
CA GLY A 12 -24.44 35.97 10.05
C GLY A 12 -25.59 36.31 9.09
N GLY A 13 -26.84 35.98 9.43
CA GLY A 13 -28.03 36.09 8.58
C GLY A 13 -28.45 37.51 8.15
N ALA A 14 -27.67 38.54 8.50
CA ALA A 14 -27.80 39.92 8.03
C ALA A 14 -26.70 40.33 7.02
N GLY A 15 -25.71 39.48 6.75
CA GLY A 15 -24.74 39.68 5.66
C GLY A 15 -25.35 39.34 4.29
N SER A 16 -24.73 39.81 3.20
CA SER A 16 -25.27 39.75 1.82
C SER A 16 -25.97 38.43 1.45
N VAL A 17 -25.25 37.29 1.48
CA VAL A 17 -25.83 35.98 1.14
C VAL A 17 -26.74 35.46 2.26
N GLY A 18 -26.33 35.63 3.52
CA GLY A 18 -27.12 35.24 4.70
C GLY A 18 -28.53 35.84 4.74
N ARG A 19 -28.69 37.08 4.29
CA ARG A 19 -29.99 37.76 4.17
C ARG A 19 -30.92 37.07 3.18
N VAL A 20 -30.39 36.70 2.01
CA VAL A 20 -31.17 35.99 0.97
C VAL A 20 -31.49 34.56 1.41
N ILE A 21 -30.57 33.87 2.11
CA ILE A 21 -30.84 32.56 2.73
C ILE A 21 -31.98 32.65 3.75
N VAL A 22 -31.96 33.64 4.65
CA VAL A 22 -33.01 33.86 5.66
C VAL A 22 -34.36 34.14 4.99
N GLU A 23 -34.39 35.02 3.99
CA GLU A 23 -35.60 35.37 3.25
C GLU A 23 -36.17 34.15 2.52
N ARG A 24 -35.35 33.40 1.77
CA ARG A 24 -35.80 32.22 0.99
C ARG A 24 -36.23 31.04 1.87
N LEU A 25 -35.61 30.81 3.03
CA LEU A 25 -36.06 29.79 3.98
C LEU A 25 -37.43 30.15 4.57
N ALA A 26 -37.61 31.41 4.96
CA ALA A 26 -38.86 31.90 5.54
C ALA A 26 -40.01 31.91 4.52
N GLU A 27 -39.77 32.38 3.29
CA GLU A 27 -40.70 32.30 2.15
C GLU A 27 -41.15 30.86 1.83
N ARG A 28 -40.31 29.86 2.14
CA ARG A 28 -40.61 28.43 1.98
C ARG A 28 -41.09 27.75 3.28
N GLY A 29 -41.48 28.54 4.29
CA GLY A 29 -42.24 28.10 5.45
C GLY A 29 -41.43 27.62 6.66
N ALA A 30 -40.12 27.91 6.73
CA ALA A 30 -39.34 27.70 7.93
C ALA A 30 -39.58 28.83 8.97
N THR A 31 -39.54 28.49 10.26
CA THR A 31 -39.25 29.45 11.34
C THR A 31 -37.74 29.73 11.29
N VAL A 32 -37.34 30.98 11.02
CA VAL A 32 -35.92 31.32 10.82
C VAL A 32 -35.36 32.15 11.97
N LEU A 33 -34.31 31.62 12.58
CA LEU A 33 -33.49 32.29 13.59
C LEU A 33 -32.31 32.97 12.89
N LEU A 34 -32.42 34.28 12.71
CA LEU A 34 -31.38 35.14 12.15
C LEU A 34 -30.35 35.43 13.25
N ASN A 35 -29.23 34.71 13.25
CA ASN A 35 -28.11 35.03 14.14
C ASN A 35 -27.27 36.19 13.56
N CYS A 36 -26.91 37.13 14.43
CA CYS A 36 -25.97 38.21 14.13
C CYS A 36 -25.12 38.59 15.36
N PHE A 37 -24.07 39.37 15.15
CA PHE A 37 -23.21 39.89 16.22
C PHE A 37 -22.91 41.39 16.00
N HIS A 38 -22.37 41.69 14.82
CA HIS A 38 -22.35 43.02 14.22
C HIS A 38 -23.69 43.32 13.52
N SER A 39 -23.96 44.60 13.24
CA SER A 39 -25.15 45.07 12.49
C SER A 39 -26.52 44.65 13.06
N TYR A 40 -26.62 44.51 14.39
CA TYR A 40 -27.82 44.03 15.10
C TYR A 40 -29.11 44.79 14.75
N ASP A 41 -29.04 46.11 14.55
CA ASP A 41 -30.24 46.90 14.24
C ASP A 41 -30.71 46.72 12.80
N SER A 42 -29.81 46.46 11.84
CA SER A 42 -30.16 46.05 10.48
C SER A 42 -30.75 44.64 10.45
N ALA A 43 -30.27 43.73 11.31
CA ALA A 43 -30.87 42.41 11.49
C ALA A 43 -32.32 42.50 12.02
N LYS A 44 -32.60 43.41 12.96
CA LYS A 44 -33.98 43.70 13.43
C LYS A 44 -34.85 44.29 12.33
N GLU A 45 -34.32 45.21 11.53
CA GLU A 45 -35.04 45.84 10.42
C GLU A 45 -35.42 44.81 9.35
N GLN A 46 -34.47 43.93 8.95
CA GLN A 46 -34.71 42.79 8.08
C GLN A 46 -35.79 41.85 8.66
N ALA A 47 -35.68 41.45 9.94
CA ALA A 47 -36.65 40.57 10.56
C ALA A 47 -38.04 41.21 10.64
N ARG A 48 -38.16 42.50 10.99
CA ARG A 48 -39.43 43.25 10.96
C ARG A 48 -40.06 43.24 9.57
N GLY A 49 -39.31 43.57 8.52
CA GLY A 49 -39.83 43.58 7.15
C GLY A 49 -40.28 42.20 6.66
N LEU A 50 -39.69 41.11 7.16
CA LEU A 50 -40.13 39.73 6.86
C LEU A 50 -41.37 39.35 7.70
N VAL A 51 -41.45 39.76 8.96
CA VAL A 51 -42.63 39.56 9.84
C VAL A 51 -43.84 40.38 9.36
N GLU A 52 -43.63 41.60 8.86
CA GLU A 52 -44.66 42.44 8.21
C GLU A 52 -45.18 41.81 6.90
N ARG A 53 -44.37 40.98 6.25
CA ARG A 53 -44.76 40.11 5.12
C ARG A 53 -45.41 38.78 5.55
N GLY A 54 -45.60 38.55 6.85
CA GLY A 54 -46.24 37.35 7.40
C GLY A 54 -45.32 36.14 7.60
N LEU A 55 -44.00 36.33 7.65
CA LEU A 55 -43.01 35.26 7.80
C LEU A 55 -42.45 35.17 9.24
N ASP A 56 -42.25 33.97 9.78
CA ASP A 56 -41.75 33.77 11.16
C ASP A 56 -40.22 33.87 11.21
N VAL A 57 -39.72 35.08 11.50
CA VAL A 57 -38.28 35.39 11.59
C VAL A 57 -37.95 36.08 12.91
N ARG A 58 -36.97 35.56 13.65
CA ARG A 58 -36.53 36.07 14.96
C ARG A 58 -35.03 36.37 14.93
N VAL A 59 -34.57 37.35 15.71
CA VAL A 59 -33.16 37.77 15.72
C VAL A 59 -32.48 37.31 17.01
N VAL A 60 -31.41 36.54 16.87
CA VAL A 60 -30.58 36.07 18.00
C VAL A 60 -29.21 36.74 17.93
N ARG A 61 -28.69 37.21 19.08
CA ARG A 61 -27.45 38.01 19.11
C ARG A 61 -26.29 37.29 19.82
N ALA A 62 -25.49 36.57 19.05
CA ALA A 62 -24.31 35.86 19.55
C ALA A 62 -23.15 35.88 18.55
N SER A 63 -21.92 36.03 19.04
CA SER A 63 -20.70 35.86 18.25
C SER A 63 -20.36 34.38 18.12
N VAL A 64 -20.32 33.86 16.89
CA VAL A 64 -19.83 32.48 16.66
C VAL A 64 -18.35 32.31 17.03
N ALA A 65 -17.58 33.40 17.09
CA ALA A 65 -16.17 33.39 17.49
C ALA A 65 -15.96 33.34 19.03
N ARG A 66 -17.02 33.11 19.83
CA ARG A 66 -16.95 33.07 21.30
C ARG A 66 -17.75 31.87 21.85
N PRO A 67 -17.10 30.78 22.32
CA PRO A 67 -17.79 29.54 22.73
C PRO A 67 -18.95 29.76 23.69
N ALA A 68 -18.74 30.51 24.78
CA ALA A 68 -19.77 30.79 25.77
C ALA A 68 -20.94 31.67 25.26
N GLN A 69 -20.86 32.26 24.06
CA GLN A 69 -22.01 32.91 23.40
C GLN A 69 -22.73 31.93 22.47
N VAL A 70 -22.01 31.00 21.83
CA VAL A 70 -22.58 29.90 21.04
C VAL A 70 -23.39 28.97 21.94
N GLU A 71 -22.80 28.55 23.06
CA GLU A 71 -23.41 27.71 24.08
C GLU A 71 -24.76 28.27 24.57
N ARG A 72 -24.78 29.54 25.01
CA ARG A 72 -26.04 30.19 25.43
C ARG A 72 -27.04 30.34 24.29
N MET A 73 -26.60 30.67 23.07
CA MET A 73 -27.49 30.74 21.91
C MET A 73 -28.21 29.40 21.68
N PHE A 74 -27.51 28.26 21.76
CA PHE A 74 -28.17 26.96 21.60
C PHE A 74 -28.98 26.54 22.83
N ALA A 75 -28.61 26.95 24.05
CA ALA A 75 -29.45 26.76 25.24
C ALA A 75 -30.77 27.53 25.13
N GLU A 76 -30.73 28.82 24.77
CA GLU A 76 -31.90 29.69 24.52
C GLU A 76 -32.83 29.08 23.45
N ILE A 77 -32.26 28.55 22.35
CA ILE A 77 -33.01 27.84 21.30
C ILE A 77 -33.60 26.52 21.81
N GLY A 78 -32.87 25.79 22.66
CA GLY A 78 -33.37 24.58 23.30
C GLY A 78 -34.56 24.83 24.22
N GLU A 79 -34.52 25.93 25.00
CA GLU A 79 -35.62 26.36 25.86
C GLU A 79 -36.84 26.87 25.09
N GLU A 80 -36.64 27.67 24.02
CA GLU A 80 -37.74 28.26 23.22
C GLU A 80 -38.40 27.25 22.26
N HIS A 81 -37.63 26.31 21.70
CA HIS A 81 -38.06 25.47 20.59
C HIS A 81 -37.93 23.94 20.80
N GLY A 82 -37.09 23.49 21.75
CA GLY A 82 -36.87 22.07 22.06
C GLY A 82 -36.19 21.23 20.97
N ARG A 83 -35.89 21.80 19.80
CA ARG A 83 -35.23 21.16 18.65
C ARG A 83 -34.75 22.20 17.63
N LEU A 84 -33.92 21.75 16.69
CA LEU A 84 -33.52 22.49 15.49
C LEU A 84 -33.58 21.52 14.30
N ASP A 85 -34.00 21.98 13.12
CA ASP A 85 -34.00 21.13 11.91
C ASP A 85 -32.82 21.45 10.99
N ILE A 86 -32.43 22.74 10.91
CA ILE A 86 -31.41 23.24 9.97
C ILE A 86 -30.45 24.20 10.68
N LEU A 87 -29.15 24.03 10.43
CA LEU A 87 -28.07 24.96 10.80
C LEU A 87 -27.34 25.42 9.54
N VAL A 88 -27.36 26.72 9.22
CA VAL A 88 -26.55 27.32 8.16
C VAL A 88 -25.41 28.14 8.78
N ASN A 89 -24.19 27.65 8.61
CA ASN A 89 -22.97 28.32 9.05
C ASN A 89 -22.47 29.29 7.96
N ASN A 90 -23.08 30.48 7.91
CA ASN A 90 -22.78 31.55 6.95
C ASN A 90 -21.94 32.69 7.56
N ALA A 91 -21.80 32.78 8.89
CA ALA A 91 -20.94 33.77 9.53
C ALA A 91 -19.48 33.63 9.08
N ALA A 92 -18.86 34.75 8.69
CA ALA A 92 -17.48 34.80 8.26
C ALA A 92 -16.79 36.09 8.75
N ALA A 93 -15.49 35.99 8.99
CA ALA A 93 -14.57 37.11 9.16
C ALA A 93 -13.41 36.96 8.15
N GLY A 94 -12.68 38.06 7.95
CA GLY A 94 -11.56 38.10 7.01
C GLY A 94 -11.04 39.52 6.81
N SER A 95 -9.92 39.66 6.11
CA SER A 95 -9.40 40.93 5.62
C SER A 95 -8.61 40.67 4.35
N PHE A 96 -8.72 41.57 3.37
CA PHE A 96 -8.20 41.39 2.01
C PHE A 96 -6.84 42.08 1.88
N VAL A 97 -5.84 41.58 2.61
CA VAL A 97 -4.53 42.25 2.81
C VAL A 97 -3.39 41.58 2.02
N PRO A 98 -2.36 42.34 1.59
CA PRO A 98 -1.12 41.78 1.05
C PRO A 98 -0.45 40.81 2.02
N PHE A 99 0.46 39.97 1.50
CA PHE A 99 1.19 38.98 2.30
C PHE A 99 1.92 39.61 3.51
N ASP A 100 2.60 40.74 3.29
CA ASP A 100 3.39 41.45 4.30
C ASP A 100 2.54 42.14 5.39
N GLU A 101 1.20 42.17 5.23
CA GLU A 101 0.24 42.70 6.21
C GLU A 101 -0.49 41.59 7.00
N ILE A 102 -0.14 40.31 6.79
CA ILE A 102 -0.76 39.19 7.50
C ILE A 102 -0.11 39.01 8.88
N THR A 103 -0.87 39.26 9.95
CA THR A 103 -0.46 39.00 11.34
C THR A 103 -1.11 37.74 11.91
N GLU A 104 -0.54 37.20 13.00
CA GLU A 104 -1.13 36.07 13.72
C GLU A 104 -2.54 36.39 14.24
N GLU A 105 -2.78 37.59 14.76
CA GLU A 105 -4.11 37.99 15.25
C GLU A 105 -5.13 38.09 14.11
N LEU A 106 -4.71 38.44 12.90
CA LEU A 106 -5.58 38.41 11.72
C LEU A 106 -5.96 36.97 11.35
N LEU A 107 -4.99 36.06 11.33
CA LEU A 107 -5.22 34.63 11.04
C LEU A 107 -6.14 34.02 12.12
N ASP A 108 -5.84 34.23 13.39
CA ASP A 108 -6.57 33.60 14.50
C ASP A 108 -8.00 34.17 14.64
N ARG A 109 -8.20 35.48 14.42
CA ARG A 109 -9.54 36.10 14.32
C ARG A 109 -10.37 35.52 13.17
N THR A 110 -9.70 35.21 12.06
CA THR A 110 -10.33 34.62 10.86
C THR A 110 -10.71 33.16 11.12
N TYR A 111 -9.80 32.35 11.66
CA TYR A 111 -10.07 30.96 12.05
C TYR A 111 -11.11 30.84 13.18
N ALA A 112 -11.10 31.74 14.16
CA ALA A 112 -12.08 31.78 15.24
C ALA A 112 -13.51 31.92 14.72
N THR A 113 -13.71 32.68 13.64
CA THR A 113 -15.02 32.85 13.01
C THR A 113 -15.33 31.76 11.99
N ASN A 114 -14.36 31.42 11.12
CA ASN A 114 -14.62 30.64 9.91
C ASN A 114 -14.49 29.12 10.10
N VAL A 115 -13.77 28.66 11.14
CA VAL A 115 -13.51 27.23 11.38
C VAL A 115 -13.94 26.83 12.80
N LYS A 116 -13.42 27.51 13.83
CA LYS A 116 -13.74 27.23 15.23
C LYS A 116 -15.23 27.52 15.51
N GLY A 117 -15.77 28.59 14.94
CA GLY A 117 -17.21 28.94 15.00
C GLY A 117 -18.15 27.84 14.51
N PRO A 118 -18.06 27.36 13.24
CA PRO A 118 -18.83 26.25 12.73
C PRO A 118 -18.69 24.94 13.53
N LEU A 119 -17.47 24.62 14.02
CA LEU A 119 -17.23 23.48 14.90
C LEU A 119 -18.03 23.60 16.22
N TRP A 120 -17.96 24.75 16.89
CA TRP A 120 -18.75 24.97 18.11
C TRP A 120 -20.24 24.97 17.82
N CYS A 121 -20.69 25.57 16.71
CA CYS A 121 -22.10 25.58 16.34
C CYS A 121 -22.62 24.16 16.07
N ALA A 122 -21.86 23.31 15.37
CA ALA A 122 -22.22 21.91 15.18
C ALA A 122 -22.27 21.13 16.51
N ARG A 123 -21.26 21.30 17.38
CA ARG A 123 -21.20 20.65 18.70
C ARG A 123 -22.39 20.99 19.59
N TYR A 124 -22.75 22.27 19.71
CA TYR A 124 -23.88 22.69 20.54
C TYR A 124 -25.25 22.49 19.87
N ALA A 125 -25.32 22.42 18.53
CA ALA A 125 -26.54 22.08 17.82
C ALA A 125 -26.86 20.57 17.82
N ARG A 126 -25.85 19.67 17.95
CA ARG A 126 -26.00 18.21 17.86
C ARG A 126 -27.25 17.66 18.59
N PRO A 127 -27.51 17.97 19.88
CA PRO A 127 -28.68 17.42 20.58
C PRO A 127 -30.02 17.92 20.03
N LEU A 128 -30.07 19.17 19.55
CA LEU A 128 -31.27 19.79 19.01
C LEU A 128 -31.55 19.33 17.57
N LEU A 129 -30.51 19.06 16.80
CA LEU A 129 -30.57 18.48 15.46
C LEU A 129 -30.97 16.99 15.50
N ALA A 130 -30.45 16.21 16.46
CA ALA A 130 -30.88 14.84 16.71
C ALA A 130 -32.37 14.76 17.11
N ALA A 131 -32.90 15.80 17.77
CA ALA A 131 -34.33 15.92 18.11
C ALA A 131 -35.27 16.19 16.91
N ALA A 132 -34.76 16.23 15.67
CA ALA A 132 -35.53 16.41 14.43
C ALA A 132 -36.34 15.16 14.00
N ARG A 133 -37.14 14.61 14.93
CA ARG A 133 -38.23 13.61 14.77
C ARG A 133 -38.19 12.75 13.49
N GLY A 134 -37.20 11.87 13.39
CA GLY A 134 -37.12 10.84 12.34
C GLY A 134 -36.90 11.37 10.92
N ARG A 135 -36.38 12.60 10.76
CA ARG A 135 -35.98 13.17 9.46
C ARG A 135 -34.48 13.47 9.36
N GLY A 136 -33.79 13.50 10.50
CA GLY A 136 -32.39 13.91 10.57
C GLY A 136 -32.22 15.44 10.57
N GLY A 137 -31.10 15.88 11.12
CA GLY A 137 -30.70 17.29 11.09
C GLY A 137 -29.93 17.63 9.81
N SER A 138 -29.90 18.91 9.43
CA SER A 138 -29.10 19.36 8.29
C SER A 138 -28.19 20.54 8.65
N VAL A 139 -26.88 20.37 8.46
CA VAL A 139 -25.86 21.43 8.60
C VAL A 139 -25.32 21.81 7.22
N VAL A 140 -25.32 23.10 6.91
CA VAL A 140 -24.75 23.63 5.66
C VAL A 140 -23.72 24.71 5.97
N ASN A 141 -22.45 24.44 5.66
CA ASN A 141 -21.34 25.36 5.83
C ASN A 141 -21.15 26.20 4.57
N VAL A 142 -21.14 27.53 4.68
CA VAL A 142 -20.94 28.40 3.51
C VAL A 142 -19.45 28.70 3.32
N SER A 143 -18.93 28.27 2.19
CA SER A 143 -17.54 28.41 1.75
C SER A 143 -17.42 29.46 0.62
N SER A 144 -16.24 29.57 0.01
CA SER A 144 -16.01 30.32 -1.22
C SER A 144 -14.94 29.61 -2.07
N LEU A 145 -14.90 29.92 -3.36
CA LEU A 145 -13.94 29.34 -4.30
C LEU A 145 -12.47 29.57 -3.89
N GLY A 146 -12.19 30.55 -3.01
CA GLY A 146 -10.88 30.73 -2.38
C GLY A 146 -10.42 29.56 -1.50
N ALA A 147 -11.26 28.54 -1.28
CA ALA A 147 -10.87 27.24 -0.70
C ALA A 147 -10.10 26.34 -1.69
N VAL A 148 -10.26 26.56 -3.01
CA VAL A 148 -9.69 25.72 -4.09
C VAL A 148 -8.98 26.51 -5.18
N THR A 149 -9.12 27.84 -5.19
CA THR A 149 -8.30 28.79 -5.97
C THR A 149 -7.62 29.77 -5.03
N THR A 150 -6.58 30.47 -5.53
CA THR A 150 -5.77 31.38 -4.72
C THR A 150 -5.88 32.84 -5.20
N PRO A 151 -7.00 33.56 -4.92
CA PRO A 151 -7.07 34.99 -5.19
C PRO A 151 -6.02 35.77 -4.40
N ALA A 152 -5.43 36.79 -5.02
CA ALA A 152 -4.51 37.70 -4.36
C ALA A 152 -5.17 38.35 -3.12
N ASN A 153 -4.36 38.60 -2.10
CA ASN A 153 -4.74 39.18 -0.81
C ASN A 153 -5.82 38.41 -0.01
N TYR A 154 -6.18 37.18 -0.41
CA TYR A 154 -7.28 36.41 0.20
C TYR A 154 -6.82 35.34 1.20
N LEU A 155 -5.50 35.17 1.42
CA LEU A 155 -4.90 34.02 2.11
C LEU A 155 -5.57 33.67 3.46
N PRO A 156 -5.77 34.58 4.43
CA PRO A 156 -6.42 34.23 5.70
C PRO A 156 -7.83 33.64 5.51
N VAL A 157 -8.57 34.17 4.53
CA VAL A 157 -9.94 33.73 4.23
C VAL A 157 -9.92 32.42 3.46
N GLY A 158 -9.14 32.31 2.39
CA GLY A 158 -9.07 31.12 1.54
C GLY A 158 -8.64 29.87 2.31
N VAL A 159 -7.54 29.95 3.06
CA VAL A 159 -7.06 28.82 3.87
C VAL A 159 -8.07 28.43 4.97
N SER A 160 -8.73 29.41 5.60
CA SER A 160 -9.80 29.11 6.57
C SER A 160 -11.07 28.52 5.94
N LYS A 161 -11.34 28.78 4.65
CA LYS A 161 -12.43 28.13 3.91
C LYS A 161 -12.06 26.72 3.43
N ALA A 162 -10.81 26.48 3.01
CA ALA A 162 -10.30 25.12 2.78
C ALA A 162 -10.39 24.26 4.07
N ALA A 163 -10.01 24.83 5.21
CA ALA A 163 -10.16 24.20 6.53
C ALA A 163 -11.63 23.95 6.91
N LEU A 164 -12.56 24.85 6.54
CA LEU A 164 -14.01 24.65 6.74
C LEU A 164 -14.57 23.51 5.87
N GLU A 165 -14.11 23.37 4.63
CA GLU A 165 -14.51 22.26 3.76
C GLU A 165 -13.91 20.92 4.20
N ALA A 166 -12.69 20.92 4.76
CA ALA A 166 -12.15 19.75 5.44
C ALA A 166 -12.97 19.38 6.68
N LEU A 167 -13.25 20.35 7.56
CA LEU A 167 -14.09 20.18 8.76
C LEU A 167 -15.49 19.66 8.40
N THR A 168 -16.05 20.08 7.26
CA THR A 168 -17.34 19.59 6.75
C THR A 168 -17.34 18.08 6.53
N ARG A 169 -16.26 17.51 5.96
CA ARG A 169 -16.13 16.06 5.74
C ARG A 169 -16.06 15.28 7.05
N TYR A 170 -15.27 15.75 8.01
CA TYR A 170 -15.17 15.09 9.32
C TYR A 170 -16.50 15.18 10.09
N LEU A 171 -17.13 16.35 10.18
CA LEU A 171 -18.44 16.49 10.84
C LEU A 171 -19.55 15.67 10.17
N ALA A 172 -19.46 15.39 8.85
CA ALA A 172 -20.41 14.52 8.16
C ALA A 172 -20.29 13.04 8.53
N ALA A 173 -19.11 12.59 8.95
CA ALA A 173 -18.89 11.25 9.49
C ALA A 173 -19.27 11.19 10.98
N GLU A 174 -18.72 12.10 11.79
CA GLU A 174 -18.88 12.16 13.25
C GLU A 174 -20.34 12.37 13.74
N LEU A 175 -21.21 12.92 12.88
CA LEU A 175 -22.62 13.20 13.20
C LEU A 175 -23.60 12.31 12.40
N ALA A 176 -23.11 11.33 11.64
CA ALA A 176 -23.94 10.42 10.86
C ALA A 176 -24.85 9.54 11.74
N GLU A 177 -24.39 9.16 12.94
CA GLU A 177 -25.14 8.33 13.89
C GLU A 177 -26.41 9.01 14.41
N ASP A 178 -26.40 10.34 14.57
CA ASP A 178 -27.58 11.16 14.92
C ASP A 178 -28.48 11.46 13.70
N LEU A 179 -28.20 10.87 12.54
CA LEU A 179 -28.80 11.19 11.24
C LEU A 179 -28.62 12.67 10.84
N ILE A 180 -27.54 13.33 11.27
CA ILE A 180 -27.27 14.73 10.92
C ILE A 180 -26.39 14.77 9.66
N ARG A 181 -26.96 15.21 8.54
CA ARG A 181 -26.18 15.46 7.30
C ARG A 181 -25.40 16.75 7.43
N VAL A 182 -24.14 16.75 6.99
CA VAL A 182 -23.29 17.96 6.98
C VAL A 182 -22.71 18.14 5.57
N ASN A 183 -22.91 19.31 4.98
CA ASN A 183 -22.41 19.65 3.63
C ASN A 183 -21.88 21.08 3.57
N ALA A 184 -21.17 21.41 2.50
CA ALA A 184 -20.72 22.76 2.21
C ALA A 184 -21.31 23.29 0.89
N ALA A 185 -21.64 24.58 0.88
CA ALA A 185 -22.00 25.32 -0.33
C ALA A 185 -20.88 26.33 -0.61
N SER A 186 -20.19 26.20 -1.75
CA SER A 186 -19.09 27.08 -2.16
C SER A 186 -19.49 27.85 -3.42
N CYS A 187 -18.94 29.04 -3.64
CA CYS A 187 -19.28 29.88 -4.79
C CYS A 187 -18.07 30.56 -5.44
N GLY A 188 -18.19 30.83 -6.74
CA GLY A 188 -17.32 31.78 -7.44
C GLY A 188 -17.49 33.23 -6.95
N LEU A 189 -16.93 34.19 -7.69
CA LEU A 189 -17.07 35.61 -7.34
C LEU A 189 -18.54 36.05 -7.45
N ILE A 190 -19.08 36.55 -6.34
CA ILE A 190 -20.41 37.17 -6.26
C ILE A 190 -20.27 38.68 -6.29
N ASP A 191 -21.07 39.38 -7.08
CA ASP A 191 -21.17 40.84 -7.00
C ASP A 191 -21.93 41.24 -5.74
N ASN A 192 -21.18 41.66 -4.72
CA ASN A 192 -21.68 42.23 -3.47
C ASN A 192 -20.57 43.06 -2.78
N PRO A 193 -20.90 43.79 -1.69
CA PRO A 193 -19.92 44.62 -0.97
C PRO A 193 -18.71 43.89 -0.36
N VAL A 194 -18.71 42.55 -0.31
CA VAL A 194 -17.56 41.74 0.12
C VAL A 194 -16.68 41.36 -1.07
N GLY A 195 -17.26 41.05 -2.23
CA GLY A 195 -16.51 40.90 -3.49
C GLY A 195 -15.78 42.19 -3.86
N GLN A 196 -16.44 43.33 -3.66
CA GLN A 196 -15.89 44.68 -3.89
C GLN A 196 -14.71 45.06 -2.96
N MET A 197 -14.29 44.17 -2.03
CA MET A 197 -13.08 44.33 -1.23
C MET A 197 -11.79 43.82 -1.92
N PHE A 198 -11.90 43.18 -3.10
CA PHE A 198 -10.71 42.81 -3.88
C PHE A 198 -9.99 44.05 -4.43
N PRO A 199 -8.63 44.15 -4.33
CA PRO A 199 -7.88 45.35 -4.74
C PRO A 199 -8.10 45.81 -6.19
N ASP A 200 -8.30 44.85 -7.10
CA ASP A 200 -8.75 45.10 -8.47
C ASP A 200 -10.07 44.34 -8.73
N PHE A 201 -11.13 44.72 -8.03
CA PHE A 201 -12.45 44.12 -8.25
C PHE A 201 -12.93 44.27 -9.70
N ALA A 202 -12.53 45.34 -10.42
CA ALA A 202 -12.94 45.57 -11.80
C ALA A 202 -12.29 44.55 -12.77
N GLY A 203 -10.96 44.42 -12.77
CA GLY A 203 -10.24 43.46 -13.61
C GLY A 203 -10.51 42.01 -13.20
N VAL A 204 -10.57 41.71 -11.89
CA VAL A 204 -10.94 40.37 -11.41
C VAL A 204 -12.39 40.01 -11.82
N SER A 205 -13.31 40.96 -11.83
CA SER A 205 -14.67 40.75 -12.34
C SER A 205 -14.71 40.51 -13.85
N ALA A 206 -14.03 41.35 -14.63
CA ALA A 206 -13.97 41.19 -16.08
C ALA A 206 -13.34 39.85 -16.50
N ASN A 207 -12.23 39.46 -15.86
CA ASN A 207 -11.57 38.17 -16.06
C ASN A 207 -12.47 37.00 -15.66
N THR A 208 -13.19 37.12 -14.54
CA THR A 208 -14.18 36.10 -14.12
C THR A 208 -15.29 35.95 -15.15
N VAL A 209 -15.87 37.07 -15.63
CA VAL A 209 -16.93 37.09 -16.65
C VAL A 209 -16.45 36.48 -17.98
N ALA A 210 -15.21 36.76 -18.41
CA ALA A 210 -14.65 36.21 -19.64
C ALA A 210 -14.35 34.70 -19.56
N ALA A 211 -13.82 34.24 -18.43
CA ALA A 211 -13.51 32.84 -18.17
C ALA A 211 -14.77 31.97 -17.99
N THR A 212 -15.78 32.48 -17.28
CA THR A 212 -17.00 31.74 -16.93
C THR A 212 -17.89 31.50 -18.15
N PRO A 213 -18.29 30.25 -18.46
CA PRO A 213 -19.20 29.93 -19.57
C PRO A 213 -20.54 30.67 -19.55
N LEU A 214 -21.10 30.96 -18.36
CA LEU A 214 -22.32 31.76 -18.20
C LEU A 214 -22.14 33.26 -18.47
N SER A 215 -20.91 33.74 -18.67
CA SER A 215 -20.55 35.13 -18.99
C SER A 215 -21.19 36.18 -18.05
N ARG A 216 -21.27 35.87 -16.75
CA ARG A 216 -21.70 36.76 -15.66
C ARG A 216 -21.01 36.40 -14.35
N LEU A 217 -21.04 37.31 -13.38
CA LEU A 217 -20.72 37.00 -11.98
C LEU A 217 -21.86 36.20 -11.32
N GLY A 218 -21.54 35.56 -10.19
CA GLY A 218 -22.54 34.99 -9.29
C GLY A 218 -23.35 36.08 -8.59
N ARG A 219 -24.53 35.71 -8.12
CA ARG A 219 -25.42 36.55 -7.30
C ARG A 219 -25.64 35.89 -5.93
N PRO A 220 -26.02 36.65 -4.88
CA PRO A 220 -26.38 36.07 -3.59
C PRO A 220 -27.46 34.98 -3.68
N GLU A 221 -28.39 35.10 -4.63
CA GLU A 221 -29.44 34.12 -4.92
C GLU A 221 -28.90 32.78 -5.45
N ASP A 222 -27.85 32.79 -6.29
CA ASP A 222 -27.31 31.55 -6.88
C ASP A 222 -26.76 30.62 -5.78
N LEU A 223 -26.02 31.19 -4.82
CA LEU A 223 -25.50 30.45 -3.66
C LEU A 223 -26.60 30.14 -2.64
N ALA A 224 -27.56 31.05 -2.42
CA ALA A 224 -28.68 30.77 -1.53
C ALA A 224 -29.50 29.55 -1.97
N GLU A 225 -29.76 29.39 -3.27
CA GLU A 225 -30.47 28.21 -3.78
C GLU A 225 -29.69 26.89 -3.58
N VAL A 226 -28.35 26.91 -3.68
CA VAL A 226 -27.51 25.74 -3.33
C VAL A 226 -27.57 25.43 -1.83
N VAL A 227 -27.51 26.45 -0.97
CA VAL A 227 -27.65 26.29 0.48
C VAL A 227 -29.02 25.69 0.83
N LEU A 228 -30.08 26.16 0.19
CA LEU A 228 -31.44 25.63 0.39
C LEU A 228 -31.56 24.18 -0.11
N PHE A 229 -31.00 23.86 -1.28
CA PHE A 229 -30.97 22.47 -1.77
C PHE A 229 -30.29 21.54 -0.76
N LEU A 230 -29.11 21.92 -0.25
CA LEU A 230 -28.37 21.14 0.75
C LEU A 230 -29.07 21.05 2.12
N ALA A 231 -29.90 22.03 2.47
CA ALA A 231 -30.74 22.02 3.67
C ALA A 231 -32.04 21.20 3.52
N SER A 232 -32.39 20.78 2.30
CA SER A 232 -33.65 20.11 1.93
C SER A 232 -33.46 18.61 1.70
N GLU A 233 -34.52 17.81 1.90
CA GLU A 233 -34.56 16.36 1.64
C GLU A 233 -34.12 15.98 0.21
N ARG A 234 -34.22 16.92 -0.73
CA ARG A 234 -33.76 16.75 -2.11
C ARG A 234 -32.26 16.46 -2.20
N SER A 235 -31.50 16.80 -1.16
CA SER A 235 -30.08 16.46 -1.00
C SER A 235 -29.84 15.29 -0.05
N GLY A 236 -30.84 14.44 0.25
CA GLY A 236 -30.72 13.33 1.21
C GLY A 236 -29.58 12.33 0.91
N TRP A 237 -29.21 12.17 -0.36
CA TRP A 237 -28.04 11.36 -0.79
C TRP A 237 -26.71 12.14 -0.82
N VAL A 238 -26.70 13.39 -0.37
CA VAL A 238 -25.53 14.26 -0.32
C VAL A 238 -25.15 14.48 1.14
N THR A 239 -23.97 13.99 1.53
CA THR A 239 -23.34 14.23 2.83
C THR A 239 -21.83 14.30 2.68
N GLY A 240 -21.16 15.15 3.46
CA GLY A 240 -19.73 15.43 3.40
C GLY A 240 -19.27 16.22 2.17
N GLN A 241 -20.17 16.63 1.27
CA GLN A 241 -19.78 17.20 -0.03
C GLN A 241 -19.73 18.73 0.01
N THR A 242 -18.77 19.30 -0.72
CA THR A 242 -18.85 20.70 -1.19
C THR A 242 -19.58 20.71 -2.53
N VAL A 243 -20.71 21.43 -2.63
CA VAL A 243 -21.33 21.78 -3.91
C VAL A 243 -20.86 23.18 -4.31
N LEU A 244 -20.24 23.29 -5.49
CA LEU A 244 -19.71 24.54 -6.03
C LEU A 244 -20.69 25.20 -7.01
N ALA A 245 -20.91 26.50 -6.85
CA ALA A 245 -21.65 27.36 -7.78
C ALA A 245 -20.77 28.54 -8.24
N ASP A 246 -20.01 28.33 -9.31
CA ASP A 246 -19.09 29.31 -9.90
C ASP A 246 -19.41 29.66 -11.36
N GLY A 247 -20.51 29.12 -11.91
CA GLY A 247 -20.90 29.27 -13.31
C GLY A 247 -20.02 28.54 -14.32
N GLY A 248 -19.10 27.67 -13.88
CA GLY A 248 -18.11 26.97 -14.70
C GLY A 248 -16.75 27.67 -14.78
N LEU A 249 -16.41 28.58 -13.86
CA LEU A 249 -15.09 29.23 -13.78
C LEU A 249 -13.95 28.21 -13.61
N THR A 250 -14.16 27.19 -12.79
CA THR A 250 -13.25 26.04 -12.56
C THR A 250 -13.03 25.13 -13.76
N LEU A 251 -13.79 25.30 -14.85
CA LEU A 251 -13.50 24.63 -16.13
C LEU A 251 -12.28 25.23 -16.86
N LEU A 252 -11.67 26.28 -16.29
CA LEU A 252 -10.45 26.94 -16.81
C LEU A 252 -10.53 27.34 -18.29
N ARG A 253 -11.74 27.63 -18.77
CA ARG A 253 -12.04 27.83 -20.21
C ARG A 253 -11.18 28.90 -20.89
N SER A 254 -10.72 29.93 -20.19
CA SER A 254 -9.82 30.95 -20.71
C SER A 254 -8.36 30.50 -20.90
N ALA A 255 -7.95 29.40 -20.25
CA ALA A 255 -6.65 28.76 -20.41
C ALA A 255 -6.71 27.48 -21.27
N MET A 256 -7.81 26.73 -21.15
CA MET A 256 -8.02 25.42 -21.78
C MET A 256 -8.78 25.48 -23.12
N SER A 257 -9.08 26.67 -23.64
CA SER A 257 -9.73 26.84 -24.94
C SER A 257 -9.30 28.15 -25.61
N PRO A 258 -9.18 28.21 -26.95
CA PRO A 258 -8.83 29.44 -27.65
C PRO A 258 -9.88 30.55 -27.41
N PRO A 259 -9.49 31.83 -27.42
CA PRO A 259 -10.41 32.98 -27.35
C PRO A 259 -11.52 32.88 -28.41
N ARG A 260 -12.69 33.50 -28.17
CA ARG A 260 -13.86 33.34 -29.05
C ARG A 260 -13.57 33.76 -30.51
N GLU A 261 -12.80 34.83 -30.71
CA GLU A 261 -12.35 35.25 -32.05
C GLU A 261 -11.48 34.19 -32.74
N VAL A 262 -10.52 33.60 -32.01
CA VAL A 262 -9.61 32.55 -32.53
C VAL A 262 -10.37 31.26 -32.81
N ALA A 263 -11.29 30.87 -31.93
CA ALA A 263 -12.14 29.70 -32.11
C ALA A 263 -13.04 29.82 -33.35
N ALA A 264 -13.63 31.00 -33.58
CA ALA A 264 -14.43 31.26 -34.78
C ALA A 264 -13.58 31.17 -36.06
N ALA A 265 -12.38 31.75 -36.06
CA ALA A 265 -11.47 31.75 -37.20
C ALA A 265 -10.89 30.35 -37.52
N VAL A 266 -10.59 29.54 -36.50
CA VAL A 266 -9.98 28.21 -36.67
C VAL A 266 -11.01 27.13 -37.02
N TYR A 267 -12.18 27.15 -36.40
CA TYR A 267 -13.18 26.08 -36.55
C TYR A 267 -14.33 26.43 -37.52
N GLY A 268 -14.33 27.62 -38.11
CA GLY A 268 -15.37 28.06 -39.05
C GLY A 268 -16.76 28.25 -38.42
N VAL A 269 -16.84 28.28 -37.08
CA VAL A 269 -18.08 28.45 -36.34
C VAL A 269 -18.35 29.93 -36.14
N GLU A 270 -19.24 30.48 -36.99
CA GLU A 270 -19.84 31.80 -36.80
C GLU A 270 -20.29 31.99 -35.34
N PRO A 271 -19.84 33.06 -34.65
CA PRO A 271 -20.28 33.34 -33.28
C PRO A 271 -21.81 33.45 -33.22
N ARG A 272 -22.45 32.70 -32.32
CA ARG A 272 -23.91 32.80 -32.12
C ARG A 272 -24.30 34.18 -31.57
N ALA A 273 -24.57 35.11 -32.47
CA ALA A 273 -25.29 36.33 -32.20
C ALA A 273 -26.70 35.97 -31.67
N GLY A 274 -26.88 36.00 -30.35
CA GLY A 274 -28.10 35.51 -29.72
C GLY A 274 -28.08 35.39 -28.18
N LEU A 275 -26.90 35.33 -27.55
CA LEU A 275 -26.76 35.50 -26.10
C LEU A 275 -26.18 36.87 -25.76
N ALA A 276 -26.96 37.91 -26.11
CA ALA A 276 -26.77 39.24 -25.53
C ALA A 276 -27.06 39.18 -24.02
N ALA A 277 -26.32 39.95 -23.22
CA ALA A 277 -26.40 39.94 -21.75
C ALA A 277 -27.78 40.34 -21.20
N ASP A 278 -28.64 40.92 -22.04
CA ASP A 278 -30.03 41.31 -21.75
C ASP A 278 -31.01 40.12 -21.71
N THR A 279 -30.61 38.94 -22.17
CA THR A 279 -31.48 37.73 -22.23
C THR A 279 -31.50 36.91 -20.94
N LEU A 280 -30.61 37.20 -19.99
CA LEU A 280 -30.68 36.70 -18.61
C LEU A 280 -31.15 37.85 -17.69
N PRO A 281 -32.19 37.67 -16.85
CA PRO A 281 -32.76 38.79 -16.10
C PRO A 281 -31.76 39.49 -15.19
N GLY A 282 -31.57 40.80 -15.35
CA GLY A 282 -30.90 41.68 -14.37
C GLY A 282 -29.39 41.91 -14.56
N THR A 283 -28.90 42.17 -15.77
CA THR A 283 -27.53 42.62 -15.99
C THR A 283 -27.46 44.17 -16.03
N PRO A 284 -26.65 44.85 -15.18
CA PRO A 284 -26.44 46.29 -15.28
C PRO A 284 -25.44 46.63 -16.40
N ALA A 285 -25.77 47.60 -17.26
CA ALA A 285 -25.13 47.80 -18.57
C ALA A 285 -23.73 48.48 -18.59
N ASN A 286 -23.09 48.72 -17.44
CA ASN A 286 -21.99 49.71 -17.32
C ASN A 286 -20.62 49.12 -16.88
N LEU A 287 -20.19 47.96 -17.41
CA LEU A 287 -18.88 47.35 -17.07
C LEU A 287 -18.10 46.77 -18.27
N VAL A 288 -18.26 47.32 -19.48
CA VAL A 288 -17.40 46.97 -20.63
C VAL A 288 -16.87 48.22 -21.34
N THR A 289 -15.58 48.50 -21.11
CA THR A 289 -14.75 49.43 -21.90
C THR A 289 -13.40 48.76 -22.13
N GLU A 290 -13.02 48.55 -23.39
CA GLU A 290 -11.84 47.75 -23.74
C GLU A 290 -10.51 48.47 -23.44
N PRO A 291 -9.50 47.77 -22.88
CA PRO A 291 -8.12 48.25 -22.84
C PRO A 291 -7.36 47.91 -24.13
N SER A 292 -6.81 48.92 -24.81
CA SER A 292 -5.98 48.71 -26.01
C SER A 292 -4.57 48.17 -25.68
N PRO A 293 -3.98 47.31 -26.52
CA PRO A 293 -2.68 46.69 -26.24
C PRO A 293 -1.49 47.58 -26.65
N GLY A 294 -0.49 47.71 -25.74
CA GLY A 294 0.90 47.99 -26.13
C GLY A 294 1.67 49.05 -25.33
N ALA A 295 2.50 48.60 -24.39
CA ALA A 295 3.79 49.22 -24.01
C ALA A 295 4.57 48.28 -23.09
N ALA A 296 5.91 48.33 -23.11
CA ALA A 296 6.77 47.59 -22.19
C ALA A 296 7.86 48.50 -21.61
N ALA A 297 8.02 48.53 -20.28
CA ALA A 297 9.16 49.19 -19.61
C ALA A 297 9.35 48.76 -18.13
N GLN A 298 10.45 48.03 -17.88
CA GLN A 298 11.44 48.20 -16.79
C GLN A 298 11.05 48.24 -15.26
N PRO A 299 12.02 47.92 -14.36
CA PRO A 299 11.80 47.76 -12.92
C PRO A 299 11.79 49.08 -12.10
N PRO A 300 11.34 49.06 -10.82
CA PRO A 300 11.09 50.27 -10.03
C PRO A 300 12.34 50.89 -9.40
N ALA A 301 12.30 52.22 -9.19
CA ALA A 301 13.28 52.97 -8.38
C ALA A 301 12.65 54.17 -7.63
N ASP A 302 12.77 54.12 -6.30
CA ASP A 302 12.70 55.14 -5.25
C ASP A 302 12.03 56.54 -5.40
N ASN A 303 11.14 56.80 -4.43
CA ASN A 303 11.09 57.97 -3.53
C ASN A 303 11.29 59.42 -4.05
N ALA A 304 10.23 60.23 -3.92
CA ALA A 304 10.35 61.65 -3.55
C ALA A 304 9.08 62.19 -2.87
N ALA A 305 9.21 62.90 -1.75
CA ALA A 305 8.11 63.60 -1.07
C ALA A 305 8.42 65.11 -0.92
N LYS A 306 7.43 65.99 -1.18
CA LYS A 306 7.27 67.31 -0.48
C LYS A 306 6.06 68.16 -0.90
N ALA A 307 5.61 68.93 0.11
CA ALA A 307 5.06 70.31 0.06
C ALA A 307 3.58 70.61 -0.32
N ARG A 308 2.94 71.35 0.60
CA ARG A 308 1.77 72.26 0.48
C ARG A 308 2.25 73.69 0.04
N PRO A 309 1.51 74.83 0.11
CA PRO A 309 0.10 75.12 0.47
C PRO A 309 -0.60 76.11 -0.52
N ASP A 310 -1.71 76.82 -0.27
CA ASP A 310 -2.71 76.84 0.83
C ASP A 310 -4.17 76.67 0.30
N VAL A 311 -5.11 77.62 0.10
CA VAL A 311 -5.25 79.08 0.37
C VAL A 311 -6.71 79.43 0.73
N ALA A 312 -6.99 79.71 2.02
CA ALA A 312 -8.08 80.56 2.59
C ALA A 312 -9.59 80.38 2.18
N ALA A 313 -10.60 80.80 2.95
CA ALA A 313 -10.77 81.11 4.39
C ALA A 313 -12.26 81.41 4.69
N GLY A 314 -12.70 81.39 5.96
CA GLY A 314 -13.97 82.07 6.33
C GLY A 314 -14.72 81.61 7.61
N THR A 315 -14.30 82.11 8.78
CA THR A 315 -15.14 82.68 9.89
C THR A 315 -16.58 82.18 10.18
N ARG A 316 -17.08 82.05 11.43
CA ARG A 316 -16.64 82.54 12.76
C ARG A 316 -17.48 81.88 13.89
N LEU A 317 -16.90 81.80 15.10
CA LEU A 317 -17.49 81.92 16.47
C LEU A 317 -18.90 81.33 16.79
N GLY A 318 -19.13 80.67 17.94
CA GLY A 318 -18.24 80.33 19.07
C GLY A 318 -18.93 80.39 20.44
N ARG A 319 -18.11 80.35 21.51
CA ARG A 319 -18.42 80.54 22.95
C ARG A 319 -19.10 79.37 23.70
N GLU A 320 -18.40 78.95 24.78
CA GLU A 320 -18.85 78.86 26.19
C GLU A 320 -19.98 77.88 26.57
N ALA A 321 -19.94 77.14 27.68
CA ALA A 321 -18.94 76.90 28.75
C ALA A 321 -19.17 75.44 29.27
N GLN A 322 -18.39 74.79 30.15
CA GLN A 322 -17.73 75.25 31.37
C GLN A 322 -16.38 74.53 31.66
N THR A 323 -15.51 75.30 32.30
CA THR A 323 -14.09 75.11 32.66
C THR A 323 -13.92 74.71 34.15
N PRO A 324 -12.70 74.52 34.71
CA PRO A 324 -11.48 73.81 34.25
C PRO A 324 -10.71 73.09 35.42
N THR A 325 -9.39 72.91 35.28
CA THR A 325 -8.37 72.49 36.31
C THR A 325 -8.41 71.03 36.76
N GLY A 326 -7.34 70.43 37.30
CA GLY A 326 -5.93 70.85 37.54
C GLY A 326 -5.14 69.64 38.09
N ALA A 327 -3.87 69.40 37.74
CA ALA A 327 -2.65 70.10 38.17
C ALA A 327 -2.09 69.67 39.55
N SER A 328 -0.77 69.85 39.71
CA SER A 328 -0.01 69.93 40.98
C SER A 328 0.42 68.65 41.70
N ALA A 329 1.35 68.85 42.64
CA ALA A 329 1.74 67.91 43.69
C ALA A 329 1.59 68.63 45.05
N GLY A 330 1.27 67.90 46.12
CA GLY A 330 1.38 68.43 47.48
C GLY A 330 0.44 67.82 48.54
N ALA A 331 1.05 67.11 49.50
CA ALA A 331 0.52 66.72 50.83
C ALA A 331 -0.79 65.88 50.90
N GLY A 332 -1.06 65.10 51.96
CA GLY A 332 -0.22 64.76 53.12
C GLY A 332 -1.06 64.31 54.34
N ALA A 333 -0.47 63.48 55.22
CA ALA A 333 -1.08 62.84 56.41
C ALA A 333 -2.17 61.77 56.12
N GLN A 334 -2.27 60.64 56.84
CA GLN A 334 -1.42 59.96 57.86
C GLN A 334 -1.71 58.43 57.69
N ALA A 335 -0.76 57.53 57.42
CA ALA A 335 0.31 56.96 58.30
C ALA A 335 -0.22 55.92 59.33
N PRO A 336 0.59 54.97 59.86
CA PRO A 336 1.97 54.53 59.53
C PRO A 336 2.00 53.16 58.77
N ALA A 337 3.03 52.70 58.04
CA ALA A 337 4.48 52.51 58.28
C ALA A 337 4.85 51.29 59.17
N GLY A 338 5.68 50.35 58.64
CA GLY A 338 6.06 49.11 59.35
C GLY A 338 7.07 48.18 58.63
N ALA A 339 8.36 48.51 58.75
CA ALA A 339 9.58 47.66 58.79
C ALA A 339 9.85 46.42 57.89
N ARG A 340 11.17 46.29 57.59
CA ARG A 340 12.01 45.08 57.37
C ARG A 340 11.89 44.02 58.50
N PRO A 341 12.55 42.83 58.43
CA PRO A 341 12.89 41.94 57.30
C PRO A 341 12.75 40.42 57.65
N ASP A 342 13.37 39.53 56.86
CA ASP A 342 14.11 38.30 57.22
C ASP A 342 13.54 37.17 58.13
N THR A 343 13.82 35.94 57.65
CA THR A 343 14.17 34.69 58.39
C THR A 343 13.13 33.87 59.18
N ALA A 344 13.43 32.56 59.22
CA ALA A 344 12.97 31.50 60.14
C ALA A 344 11.44 31.25 60.27
N ALA A 345 10.84 30.19 59.69
CA ALA A 345 11.01 28.73 59.91
C ALA A 345 10.19 28.16 61.09
N VAL A 346 10.22 26.82 61.24
CA VAL A 346 9.65 26.01 62.35
C VAL A 346 8.13 25.70 62.29
N LEU A 347 7.83 24.62 61.54
CA LEU A 347 7.10 23.40 61.99
C LEU A 347 5.63 23.45 62.50
N VAL A 348 5.11 22.22 62.68
CA VAL A 348 3.80 21.80 63.20
C VAL A 348 2.63 21.90 62.20
N GLY A 349 1.84 20.86 61.92
CA GLY A 349 2.00 19.43 62.27
C GLY A 349 0.69 18.75 62.74
N GLY A 350 0.45 17.53 62.25
CA GLY A 350 -0.68 16.69 62.61
C GLY A 350 -1.67 16.48 61.44
N THR A 351 -2.41 15.36 61.37
CA THR A 351 -2.66 14.35 62.42
C THR A 351 -2.89 12.92 61.89
N ARG A 352 -2.14 11.95 62.48
CA ARG A 352 -2.54 10.53 62.75
C ARG A 352 -2.73 9.62 61.52
N ARG A 353 -2.56 8.28 61.56
CA ARG A 353 -1.96 7.29 62.50
C ARG A 353 -1.82 5.97 61.69
N GLY A 354 -0.84 5.08 61.88
CA GLY A 354 0.39 5.17 62.67
C GLY A 354 0.88 3.80 63.22
N ALA A 355 2.20 3.64 63.34
CA ALA A 355 2.95 2.53 63.99
C ALA A 355 2.96 1.16 63.26
N ALA A 356 3.99 0.31 63.43
CA ALA A 356 5.12 0.35 64.38
C ALA A 356 6.49 -0.04 63.78
N ALA A 357 7.57 0.31 64.50
CA ALA A 357 8.95 -0.19 64.34
C ALA A 357 9.19 -1.39 65.31
N GLU A 358 10.37 -1.96 65.61
CA GLU A 358 11.82 -1.76 65.28
C GLU A 358 12.45 -3.22 65.31
N ALA A 359 13.73 -3.59 65.13
CA ALA A 359 15.04 -2.93 65.21
C ALA A 359 16.13 -3.72 64.43
N ARG A 360 17.30 -3.15 64.03
CA ARG A 360 18.60 -2.99 64.77
C ARG A 360 19.26 -4.27 65.29
N ASP A 361 20.58 -4.48 65.31
CA ASP A 361 21.83 -3.93 64.67
C ASP A 361 22.83 -5.16 64.68
N ASP A 362 24.07 -5.30 64.19
CA ASP A 362 25.15 -4.52 63.51
C ASP A 362 26.14 -5.61 62.92
N ALA A 363 27.29 -5.44 62.24
CA ALA A 363 28.06 -4.34 61.61
C ALA A 363 29.12 -4.92 60.62
N ALA A 364 29.73 -4.06 59.78
CA ALA A 364 31.11 -4.14 59.22
C ALA A 364 31.52 -5.28 58.23
N ALA A 365 32.35 -5.07 57.19
CA ALA A 365 33.08 -3.87 56.72
C ALA A 365 33.27 -3.84 55.17
N GLU A 366 33.53 -2.65 54.61
CA GLU A 366 33.89 -2.40 53.20
C GLU A 366 35.39 -2.07 53.01
N PRO A 367 35.86 -1.72 51.78
CA PRO A 367 36.03 -0.27 51.49
C PRO A 367 35.55 0.22 50.10
N ARG A 368 35.59 1.57 49.89
CA ARG A 368 34.93 2.39 48.83
C ARG A 368 35.69 3.73 48.57
N ILE A 369 35.45 4.53 47.52
CA ILE A 369 34.67 4.34 46.27
C ILE A 369 35.64 4.24 45.05
N GLU A 370 35.90 5.19 44.11
CA GLU A 370 35.40 6.57 43.82
C GLU A 370 35.62 6.96 42.34
N THR A 371 34.98 8.04 41.85
CA THR A 371 35.04 8.51 40.43
C THR A 371 35.25 10.03 40.31
N ARG A 372 35.90 10.44 39.19
CA ARG A 372 36.42 11.77 38.79
C ARG A 372 35.96 12.37 37.45
N ALA A 373 35.25 13.50 37.37
CA ALA A 373 35.15 14.32 36.15
C ALA A 373 35.55 15.80 36.37
N ASP A 374 35.83 16.47 35.24
CA ASP A 374 35.89 17.93 34.96
C ASP A 374 36.88 18.88 35.66
N LEU A 375 37.60 19.65 34.82
CA LEU A 375 38.10 21.01 35.06
C LEU A 375 38.42 21.70 33.71
N VAL A 376 38.44 23.05 33.65
CA VAL A 376 38.24 23.82 32.39
C VAL A 376 39.23 25.00 32.22
N ALA A 377 39.44 25.41 30.95
CA ALA A 377 39.85 26.74 30.43
C ALA A 377 41.32 26.96 30.00
N GLN A 378 41.54 27.34 28.71
CA GLN A 378 41.76 28.74 28.25
C GLN A 378 41.94 28.84 26.71
N ALA A 379 41.77 30.05 26.15
CA ALA A 379 41.85 30.47 24.72
C ALA A 379 42.43 31.92 24.66
N PRO A 380 42.45 32.73 23.55
CA PRO A 380 41.96 32.55 22.17
C PRO A 380 42.88 33.12 21.04
N THR A 381 42.45 33.07 19.76
CA THR A 381 42.47 34.19 18.74
C THR A 381 41.85 33.78 17.37
N GLU A 382 41.56 34.76 16.48
CA GLU A 382 40.69 34.69 15.28
C GLU A 382 41.44 35.12 13.95
N PRO A 383 40.81 35.39 12.77
CA PRO A 383 40.01 34.52 11.88
C PRO A 383 40.28 34.66 10.32
N LEU A 384 39.69 33.74 9.51
CA LEU A 384 39.34 33.86 8.04
C LEU A 384 40.51 34.01 7.00
N PRO A 385 40.26 34.02 5.66
CA PRO A 385 39.67 32.98 4.79
C PRO A 385 40.50 32.68 3.49
N GLY A 386 40.16 31.69 2.63
CA GLY A 386 40.80 31.57 1.29
C GLY A 386 40.47 30.35 0.41
N GLU A 387 40.44 30.56 -0.91
CA GLU A 387 39.93 29.73 -2.03
C GLU A 387 40.80 28.55 -2.57
N VAL A 388 40.11 27.60 -3.24
CA VAL A 388 40.40 26.96 -4.55
C VAL A 388 41.82 26.48 -4.93
N THR A 389 41.96 25.19 -5.29
CA THR A 389 42.66 24.76 -6.55
C THR A 389 42.39 23.29 -6.94
N GLN A 390 42.32 23.02 -8.26
CA GLN A 390 42.57 21.68 -8.85
C GLN A 390 44.07 21.50 -9.14
N PRO A 391 44.53 20.28 -9.47
CA PRO A 391 44.86 20.03 -10.88
C PRO A 391 44.37 18.69 -11.44
N GLN A 392 44.58 18.47 -12.74
CA GLN A 392 44.01 17.38 -13.54
C GLN A 392 45.02 16.28 -13.95
N ALA A 393 44.45 15.20 -14.50
CA ALA A 393 44.94 14.38 -15.62
C ALA A 393 46.00 13.29 -15.38
N GLY A 394 45.71 12.10 -15.93
CA GLY A 394 46.54 10.90 -15.92
C GLY A 394 45.91 9.73 -16.66
N PHE A 395 45.68 9.87 -17.97
CA PHE A 395 45.20 8.78 -18.85
C PHE A 395 46.39 7.92 -19.34
N VAL A 396 46.17 6.61 -19.59
CA VAL A 396 46.53 5.85 -20.83
C VAL A 396 46.65 4.33 -20.59
N ALA A 397 46.12 3.57 -21.56
CA ALA A 397 46.37 2.16 -21.93
C ALA A 397 45.76 1.00 -21.12
N GLU A 398 45.20 0.07 -21.89
CA GLU A 398 44.73 -1.26 -21.49
C GLU A 398 45.89 -2.29 -21.47
N ALA A 399 45.73 -3.39 -20.73
CA ALA A 399 46.42 -4.65 -21.02
C ALA A 399 45.60 -5.85 -20.53
N ARG A 400 45.41 -6.87 -21.38
CA ARG A 400 44.77 -8.14 -21.00
C ARG A 400 45.76 -9.03 -20.21
N PRO A 401 45.32 -9.77 -19.18
CA PRO A 401 46.18 -10.76 -18.52
C PRO A 401 46.39 -12.01 -19.40
N GLY A 402 47.64 -12.44 -19.52
CA GLY A 402 48.02 -13.72 -20.15
C GLY A 402 48.35 -14.80 -19.12
N VAL A 403 48.21 -16.07 -19.52
CA VAL A 403 48.45 -17.25 -18.67
C VAL A 403 49.94 -17.57 -18.52
N ALA A 404 50.44 -17.86 -17.29
CA ALA A 404 51.39 -18.96 -17.01
C ALA A 404 51.84 -19.12 -15.52
N ALA A 405 51.45 -20.28 -14.96
CA ALA A 405 52.15 -21.19 -14.01
C ALA A 405 53.48 -20.84 -13.27
N GLY A 406 53.53 -21.24 -11.99
CA GLY A 406 54.73 -21.54 -11.17
C GLY A 406 54.40 -21.48 -9.66
N ALA A 407 54.36 -22.56 -8.85
CA ALA A 407 55.39 -23.53 -8.46
C ALA A 407 56.58 -22.88 -7.69
N ARG A 408 57.05 -23.35 -6.52
CA ARG A 408 56.75 -24.57 -5.71
C ARG A 408 57.40 -24.45 -4.29
N LEU A 409 57.21 -25.46 -3.42
CA LEU A 409 57.88 -25.75 -2.12
C LEU A 409 57.37 -24.97 -0.87
N GLY A 410 57.16 -25.57 0.32
CA GLY A 410 56.99 -27.01 0.63
C GLY A 410 57.37 -27.47 2.06
N ARG A 411 56.81 -28.62 2.49
CA ARG A 411 57.24 -29.55 3.60
C ARG A 411 57.08 -29.05 5.05
N GLU A 412 56.92 -29.87 6.10
CA GLU A 412 56.61 -31.33 6.32
C GLU A 412 55.96 -31.46 7.74
N ALA A 413 54.93 -32.28 8.00
CA ALA A 413 54.90 -33.74 8.33
C ALA A 413 55.43 -34.09 9.76
N GLU A 414 55.06 -35.20 10.47
CA GLU A 414 54.56 -36.54 10.08
C GLU A 414 53.54 -37.19 11.08
N THR A 415 53.03 -38.38 10.73
CA THR A 415 52.19 -39.34 11.51
C THR A 415 52.98 -40.60 11.96
N PRO A 416 52.42 -41.51 12.79
CA PRO A 416 52.05 -42.88 12.29
C PRO A 416 50.79 -43.49 12.98
N ALA A 417 49.88 -44.28 12.35
CA ALA A 417 49.94 -45.66 11.77
C ALA A 417 50.09 -46.82 12.81
N GLY A 418 49.48 -48.02 12.69
CA GLY A 418 48.48 -48.59 11.75
C GLY A 418 48.42 -50.15 11.79
N ALA A 419 47.33 -50.84 11.37
CA ALA A 419 47.24 -52.32 11.24
C ALA A 419 46.12 -52.84 10.28
N ARG A 420 46.22 -54.09 9.78
CA ARG A 420 45.40 -54.81 8.73
C ARG A 420 45.52 -56.36 8.93
N PRO A 421 44.98 -57.33 8.12
CA PRO A 421 44.31 -57.28 6.77
C PRO A 421 43.10 -58.24 6.50
N GLY A 422 42.55 -58.23 5.27
CA GLY A 422 42.02 -59.43 4.56
C GLY A 422 40.49 -59.69 4.54
N VAL A 423 39.91 -60.62 3.75
CA VAL A 423 40.33 -61.39 2.53
C VAL A 423 39.07 -61.88 1.74
N ALA A 424 39.08 -61.91 0.38
CA ALA A 424 38.16 -62.60 -0.58
C ALA A 424 36.64 -62.23 -0.53
N ALA A 425 35.96 -61.80 -1.61
CA ALA A 425 35.67 -62.39 -2.95
C ALA A 425 34.52 -63.44 -2.91
N ASP A 426 33.59 -63.53 -3.88
CA ASP A 426 33.62 -63.12 -5.31
C ASP A 426 32.20 -62.91 -5.91
N LEU A 427 32.11 -62.43 -7.18
CA LEU A 427 30.94 -62.34 -8.10
C LEU A 427 29.83 -61.32 -7.71
N LEU A 428 29.19 -60.58 -8.63
CA LEU A 428 29.30 -60.41 -10.10
C LEU A 428 29.03 -58.93 -10.45
N GLY A 429 29.70 -58.37 -11.47
CA GLY A 429 29.66 -56.93 -11.74
C GLY A 429 28.98 -56.53 -13.07
N GLY A 430 28.40 -55.32 -13.08
CA GLY A 430 28.02 -54.58 -14.29
C GLY A 430 28.60 -53.17 -14.20
N ALA A 431 29.21 -52.66 -15.28
CA ALA A 431 30.02 -51.45 -15.24
C ALA A 431 29.55 -50.38 -16.24
N ARG A 432 29.58 -49.13 -15.76
CA ARG A 432 29.77 -47.82 -16.44
C ARG A 432 29.46 -47.68 -17.93
N TYR A 433 28.83 -46.55 -18.26
CA TYR A 433 29.16 -45.80 -19.47
C TYR A 433 29.61 -44.38 -19.09
N ASP A 434 30.52 -43.84 -19.90
CA ASP A 434 31.08 -42.49 -19.79
C ASP A 434 30.63 -41.61 -21.00
N ALA A 435 31.01 -40.34 -20.98
CA ALA A 435 30.43 -39.25 -21.74
C ALA A 435 30.73 -39.17 -23.26
N ALA A 436 30.03 -38.20 -23.87
CA ALA A 436 30.41 -37.42 -25.07
C ALA A 436 30.12 -38.02 -26.46
N ALA A 437 30.15 -37.12 -27.45
CA ALA A 437 29.73 -37.34 -28.84
C ALA A 437 30.90 -37.65 -29.77
N ASP A 438 30.59 -38.23 -30.94
CA ASP A 438 31.50 -38.35 -32.09
C ASP A 438 30.72 -38.11 -33.39
N SER A 439 31.40 -37.66 -34.45
CA SER A 439 30.81 -37.36 -35.77
C SER A 439 31.85 -37.13 -36.87
N PRO A 440 31.74 -37.83 -38.01
CA PRO A 440 32.38 -37.39 -39.25
C PRO A 440 31.44 -37.30 -40.47
N VAL A 441 31.62 -36.23 -41.26
CA VAL A 441 31.01 -36.01 -42.59
C VAL A 441 31.75 -36.83 -43.67
N GLY A 442 31.05 -37.36 -44.70
CA GLY A 442 31.61 -38.43 -45.54
C GLY A 442 31.24 -38.57 -47.04
N THR A 443 30.79 -37.54 -47.77
CA THR A 443 30.54 -37.53 -49.25
C THR A 443 29.31 -38.37 -49.74
N ARG A 444 28.70 -38.18 -50.92
CA ARG A 444 29.09 -37.53 -52.21
C ARG A 444 27.97 -36.72 -52.91
N THR A 445 28.36 -35.57 -53.47
CA THR A 445 27.96 -34.96 -54.78
C THR A 445 26.52 -35.03 -55.34
N GLY A 446 25.92 -33.88 -55.68
CA GLY A 446 24.81 -33.81 -56.67
C GLY A 446 24.05 -32.48 -56.73
N ARG A 447 24.46 -31.53 -57.58
CA ARG A 447 23.88 -30.17 -57.70
C ARG A 447 22.79 -30.09 -58.79
N ALA A 448 21.55 -29.74 -58.44
CA ALA A 448 20.49 -29.31 -59.37
C ALA A 448 19.42 -28.42 -58.69
N ALA A 449 18.68 -27.64 -59.47
CA ALA A 449 17.81 -26.52 -59.06
C ALA A 449 16.45 -26.89 -58.42
N GLY A 450 15.85 -25.94 -57.68
CA GLY A 450 14.40 -25.78 -57.46
C GLY A 450 13.85 -24.60 -58.32
N PRO A 451 12.85 -23.80 -57.89
CA PRO A 451 11.83 -23.95 -56.82
C PRO A 451 10.49 -24.35 -57.52
N PRO A 452 9.24 -23.84 -57.29
CA PRO A 452 8.57 -23.02 -56.24
C PRO A 452 7.54 -23.86 -55.42
N GLY A 453 6.55 -23.37 -54.67
CA GLY A 453 6.07 -22.01 -54.36
C GLY A 453 4.88 -22.01 -53.38
N GLU A 454 4.47 -20.85 -52.86
CA GLU A 454 3.47 -20.69 -51.79
C GLU A 454 2.00 -20.69 -52.26
N GLY A 455 1.06 -20.90 -51.32
CA GLY A 455 -0.38 -20.68 -51.54
C GLY A 455 -1.21 -20.91 -50.26
N PRO A 456 -1.99 -19.93 -49.76
CA PRO A 456 -2.73 -20.06 -48.49
C PRO A 456 -4.10 -20.73 -48.65
N ILE A 457 -4.42 -21.68 -47.78
CA ILE A 457 -5.77 -22.24 -47.64
C ILE A 457 -6.62 -21.30 -46.78
N LYS A 458 -7.85 -21.00 -47.21
CA LYS A 458 -8.79 -20.12 -46.51
C LYS A 458 -10.14 -20.79 -46.26
N THR A 459 -10.75 -20.47 -45.11
CA THR A 459 -12.14 -20.75 -44.68
C THR A 459 -12.46 -22.16 -44.14
N ARG A 460 -13.49 -22.19 -43.28
CA ARG A 460 -13.88 -23.26 -42.32
C ARG A 460 -14.70 -24.41 -42.96
N ALA A 461 -14.59 -24.64 -44.27
CA ALA A 461 -15.58 -25.41 -45.04
C ALA A 461 -15.29 -26.91 -45.20
N ASP A 462 -14.03 -27.33 -45.37
CA ASP A 462 -13.69 -28.68 -45.87
C ASP A 462 -13.64 -29.80 -44.81
N LEU A 463 -14.03 -29.53 -43.56
CA LEU A 463 -14.04 -30.53 -42.48
C LEU A 463 -15.41 -31.15 -42.16
N VAL A 464 -16.52 -30.63 -42.69
CA VAL A 464 -17.87 -31.17 -42.47
C VAL A 464 -18.20 -32.24 -43.52
N GLY A 465 -17.46 -33.35 -43.47
CA GLY A 465 -17.42 -34.35 -44.56
C GLY A 465 -17.69 -35.82 -44.21
N ARG A 466 -17.86 -36.19 -42.92
CA ARG A 466 -18.24 -37.54 -42.44
C ARG A 466 -18.60 -37.53 -40.95
N ALA A 467 -19.89 -37.44 -40.60
CA ALA A 467 -20.54 -37.96 -39.37
C ALA A 467 -21.93 -37.34 -39.19
N SER A 468 -22.93 -37.83 -39.94
CA SER A 468 -24.33 -37.43 -39.77
C SER A 468 -25.19 -38.64 -39.44
N GLY A 469 -25.75 -38.66 -38.23
CA GLY A 469 -26.53 -39.77 -37.67
C GLY A 469 -26.19 -39.97 -36.19
N GLY A 470 -27.19 -39.88 -35.30
CA GLY A 470 -26.96 -39.91 -33.85
C GLY A 470 -27.33 -41.24 -33.21
N ALA A 471 -26.43 -41.74 -32.35
CA ALA A 471 -26.71 -42.68 -31.26
C ALA A 471 -25.51 -42.67 -30.29
N TRP A 472 -25.64 -42.00 -29.15
CA TRP A 472 -24.65 -42.01 -28.05
C TRP A 472 -25.31 -42.18 -26.67
N ALA A 473 -26.36 -43.00 -26.64
CA ALA A 473 -26.68 -43.84 -25.50
C ALA A 473 -26.41 -45.30 -25.95
N GLU A 474 -25.95 -46.17 -25.05
CA GLU A 474 -25.56 -47.57 -25.33
C GLU A 474 -24.33 -47.75 -26.25
N ALA A 475 -23.19 -47.11 -25.92
CA ALA A 475 -21.90 -47.39 -26.57
C ALA A 475 -20.64 -47.20 -25.68
N VAL A 476 -20.76 -47.35 -24.35
CA VAL A 476 -19.62 -47.43 -23.41
C VAL A 476 -19.78 -48.62 -22.46
N ALA A 477 -19.94 -49.79 -23.06
CA ALA A 477 -19.74 -51.10 -22.43
C ALA A 477 -18.80 -51.91 -23.36
N ASP A 478 -18.10 -52.90 -22.81
CA ASP A 478 -17.15 -53.78 -23.52
C ASP A 478 -15.95 -53.08 -24.18
N ALA A 479 -15.09 -52.46 -23.37
CA ALA A 479 -13.70 -52.14 -23.73
C ALA A 479 -12.70 -52.23 -22.54
N VAL A 480 -13.03 -52.99 -21.48
CA VAL A 480 -12.07 -53.28 -20.39
C VAL A 480 -11.27 -54.51 -20.78
N VAL A 481 -9.96 -54.35 -20.96
CA VAL A 481 -9.03 -55.48 -21.09
C VAL A 481 -8.50 -55.82 -19.70
N GLU A 482 -9.05 -56.88 -19.10
CA GLU A 482 -8.52 -57.42 -17.85
C GLU A 482 -7.06 -57.87 -18.06
N THR A 483 -6.19 -57.49 -17.12
CA THR A 483 -4.89 -58.11 -16.95
C THR A 483 -4.76 -58.48 -15.47
N GLU A 484 -5.15 -59.71 -15.12
CA GLU A 484 -4.99 -60.23 -13.76
C GLU A 484 -3.52 -60.30 -13.37
N ALA A 485 -3.05 -59.28 -12.66
CA ALA A 485 -1.96 -59.42 -11.71
C ALA A 485 -2.61 -59.61 -10.33
N ALA A 486 -2.38 -60.76 -9.69
CA ALA A 486 -2.93 -61.04 -8.37
C ALA A 486 -2.46 -59.96 -7.36
N PRO A 487 -3.33 -59.52 -6.43
CA PRO A 487 -2.96 -58.51 -5.46
C PRO A 487 -1.82 -59.02 -4.59
N ALA A 488 -0.67 -58.36 -4.68
CA ALA A 488 0.31 -58.42 -3.61
C ALA A 488 -0.28 -57.65 -2.42
N ASP A 489 -0.26 -58.24 -1.22
CA ASP A 489 -0.80 -57.61 -0.02
C ASP A 489 -0.16 -56.23 0.18
N VAL A 490 -0.93 -55.18 -0.07
CA VAL A 490 -0.63 -53.84 0.44
C VAL A 490 -0.90 -53.92 1.93
N PRO A 491 0.11 -53.85 2.82
CA PRO A 491 -0.16 -53.89 4.24
C PRO A 491 -1.00 -52.67 4.60
N GLU A 492 -2.12 -52.90 5.28
CA GLU A 492 -2.89 -51.81 5.89
C GLU A 492 -1.96 -51.04 6.83
N VAL A 493 -1.57 -49.84 6.43
CA VAL A 493 -0.78 -48.96 7.27
C VAL A 493 -1.74 -48.40 8.32
N GLU A 494 -1.77 -49.05 9.49
CA GLU A 494 -2.50 -48.54 10.66
C GLU A 494 -2.19 -47.05 10.81
N SER A 495 -3.24 -46.22 10.87
CA SER A 495 -3.15 -44.76 10.85
C SER A 495 -2.68 -44.18 12.19
N GLY A 496 -1.59 -44.72 12.74
CA GLY A 496 -0.97 -44.35 14.01
C GLY A 496 -0.23 -43.01 13.98
N VAL A 497 -0.73 -42.04 13.21
CA VAL A 497 -0.28 -40.64 13.27
C VAL A 497 -0.89 -40.03 14.53
N PRO A 498 -0.08 -39.57 15.52
CA PRO A 498 -0.63 -38.86 16.66
C PRO A 498 -1.15 -37.50 16.19
N GLU A 499 -2.39 -37.16 16.53
CA GLU A 499 -3.01 -35.87 16.20
C GLU A 499 -2.23 -34.68 16.81
N ASP A 500 -1.48 -34.93 17.90
CA ASP A 500 -0.73 -33.94 18.69
C ASP A 500 0.78 -33.79 18.36
N ASP A 501 1.27 -34.12 17.15
CA ASP A 501 2.73 -34.07 16.86
C ASP A 501 3.21 -32.68 16.34
N PRO A 502 4.01 -31.90 17.11
CA PRO A 502 4.42 -30.55 16.71
C PRO A 502 5.33 -30.52 15.48
N ILE A 503 5.45 -29.37 14.81
CA ILE A 503 6.39 -29.21 13.69
C ILE A 503 7.74 -28.65 14.16
N ALA A 504 8.80 -29.39 13.88
CA ALA A 504 10.19 -29.03 14.15
C ALA A 504 10.85 -28.41 12.91
N VAL A 505 11.58 -27.32 13.11
CA VAL A 505 12.58 -26.85 12.15
C VAL A 505 13.86 -27.66 12.35
N VAL A 506 14.34 -28.35 11.31
CA VAL A 506 15.51 -29.25 11.37
C VAL A 506 16.71 -28.79 10.55
N GLY A 507 16.54 -27.76 9.71
CA GLY A 507 17.60 -27.20 8.88
C GLY A 507 17.26 -25.79 8.40
N MET A 508 18.26 -24.99 8.05
CA MET A 508 18.10 -23.62 7.55
C MET A 508 19.27 -23.18 6.66
N GLY A 509 19.00 -22.33 5.68
CA GLY A 509 19.98 -21.78 4.75
C GLY A 509 19.49 -20.46 4.15
N MET A 510 20.41 -19.58 3.75
CA MET A 510 20.05 -18.22 3.28
C MET A 510 21.15 -17.52 2.46
N ALA A 511 20.73 -16.51 1.70
CA ALA A 511 21.59 -15.46 1.16
C ALA A 511 20.88 -14.10 1.33
N VAL A 512 21.58 -13.12 1.91
CA VAL A 512 21.11 -11.73 2.14
C VAL A 512 22.30 -10.77 2.01
N PRO A 513 22.10 -9.44 1.92
CA PRO A 513 23.22 -8.48 1.87
C PRO A 513 24.25 -8.74 2.97
N GLY A 514 25.52 -8.90 2.58
CA GLY A 514 26.64 -9.17 3.48
C GLY A 514 26.77 -10.60 4.04
N ALA A 515 25.81 -11.51 3.81
CA ALA A 515 25.85 -12.87 4.36
C ALA A 515 25.33 -13.95 3.39
N SER A 516 26.17 -14.94 3.10
CA SER A 516 25.83 -16.13 2.31
C SER A 516 25.62 -17.38 3.20
N SER A 517 25.41 -17.21 4.51
CA SER A 517 25.06 -18.31 5.44
C SER A 517 24.41 -17.78 6.73
N PRO A 518 23.66 -18.62 7.47
CA PRO A 518 23.11 -18.24 8.78
C PRO A 518 24.18 -17.80 9.79
N GLU A 519 25.36 -18.43 9.79
CA GLU A 519 26.47 -18.09 10.68
C GLU A 519 27.21 -16.79 10.30
N GLU A 520 27.12 -16.35 9.04
CA GLU A 520 27.53 -15.00 8.63
C GLU A 520 26.47 -13.98 9.05
N PHE A 521 25.18 -14.28 8.84
CA PHE A 521 24.07 -13.40 9.25
C PHE A 521 24.03 -13.18 10.76
N TRP A 522 24.32 -14.19 11.59
CA TRP A 522 24.46 -14.03 13.03
C TRP A 522 25.53 -13.02 13.44
N ARG A 523 26.66 -12.94 12.72
CA ARG A 523 27.69 -11.93 12.99
C ARG A 523 27.19 -10.54 12.64
N LEU A 524 26.54 -10.37 11.49
CA LEU A 524 25.91 -9.08 11.12
C LEU A 524 24.90 -8.60 12.17
N LEU A 525 24.10 -9.52 12.73
CA LEU A 525 23.09 -9.23 13.76
C LEU A 525 23.70 -8.78 15.11
N ILE A 526 24.94 -9.16 15.41
CA ILE A 526 25.63 -8.82 16.67
C ILE A 526 26.60 -7.64 16.49
N ASP A 527 27.36 -7.62 15.40
CA ASP A 527 28.41 -6.62 15.13
C ASP A 527 27.85 -5.35 14.45
N GLY A 528 26.78 -5.50 13.65
CA GLY A 528 26.19 -4.45 12.82
C GLY A 528 27.00 -4.12 11.56
N ALA A 529 26.32 -3.70 10.48
CA ALA A 529 26.98 -3.33 9.22
C ALA A 529 26.18 -2.27 8.44
N GLU A 530 26.87 -1.44 7.66
CA GLU A 530 26.25 -0.60 6.62
C GLU A 530 26.15 -1.42 5.34
N LEU A 531 24.93 -1.78 4.96
CA LEU A 531 24.63 -2.71 3.86
C LEU A 531 23.82 -2.06 2.72
N PHE A 532 23.41 -0.79 2.87
CA PHE A 532 22.66 -0.08 1.85
C PHE A 532 23.61 0.63 0.86
N VAL A 533 23.67 0.15 -0.38
CA VAL A 533 24.58 0.65 -1.43
C VAL A 533 23.81 1.07 -2.67
N ASP A 534 24.38 1.98 -3.45
CA ASP A 534 23.89 2.26 -4.81
C ASP A 534 23.87 0.97 -5.65
N ALA A 535 22.92 0.86 -6.58
CA ALA A 535 22.78 -0.36 -7.39
C ALA A 535 24.12 -0.75 -8.08
N PRO A 536 24.57 -2.02 -7.93
CA PRO A 536 25.78 -2.50 -8.59
C PRO A 536 25.72 -2.33 -10.11
N ALA A 537 26.86 -2.01 -10.73
CA ALA A 537 26.93 -1.68 -12.15
C ALA A 537 26.64 -2.89 -13.08
N ASP A 538 26.79 -4.11 -12.58
CA ASP A 538 26.32 -5.33 -13.25
C ASP A 538 24.79 -5.48 -13.18
N ARG A 539 24.15 -4.99 -12.12
CA ARG A 539 22.69 -4.97 -11.98
C ARG A 539 22.09 -3.92 -12.91
N TRP A 540 22.28 -2.63 -12.66
CA TRP A 540 21.83 -1.55 -13.57
C TRP A 540 22.52 -0.21 -13.31
N ASP A 541 22.58 0.65 -14.34
CA ASP A 541 22.99 2.05 -14.14
C ASP A 541 21.87 2.84 -13.46
N ILE A 542 21.95 2.97 -12.14
CA ILE A 542 21.02 3.74 -11.31
C ILE A 542 20.86 5.21 -11.79
N ALA A 543 21.81 5.77 -12.55
CA ALA A 543 21.63 7.11 -13.15
C ALA A 543 20.51 7.18 -14.21
N ARG A 544 20.08 6.06 -14.81
CA ARG A 544 18.94 6.03 -15.76
C ARG A 544 17.58 6.01 -15.07
N PHE A 545 17.53 5.50 -13.85
CA PHE A 545 16.29 5.24 -13.11
C PHE A 545 16.06 6.23 -11.95
N HIS A 546 17.04 7.10 -11.65
CA HIS A 546 17.00 8.04 -10.52
C HIS A 546 16.77 9.50 -10.94
N ALA A 547 15.98 10.24 -10.17
CA ALA A 547 15.92 11.70 -10.20
C ALA A 547 15.79 12.28 -8.78
N THR A 548 16.43 13.43 -8.53
CA THR A 548 16.34 14.12 -7.23
C THR A 548 14.97 14.76 -6.99
N ASP A 549 14.20 15.02 -8.04
CA ASP A 549 12.79 15.39 -7.93
C ASP A 549 11.94 14.13 -7.71
N ARG A 550 11.27 14.06 -6.55
CA ARG A 550 10.36 12.96 -6.23
C ARG A 550 9.15 12.90 -7.17
N GLY A 551 8.73 14.05 -7.70
CA GLY A 551 7.64 14.21 -8.65
C GLY A 551 7.97 13.79 -10.07
N ALA A 552 9.24 13.52 -10.39
CA ALA A 552 9.64 13.06 -11.72
C ALA A 552 8.90 11.74 -12.07
N PRO A 553 8.22 11.66 -13.22
CA PRO A 553 7.60 10.42 -13.67
C PRO A 553 8.69 9.40 -13.96
N ASP A 554 8.38 8.11 -13.79
CA ASP A 554 9.23 6.99 -14.21
C ASP A 554 10.65 6.96 -13.58
N LYS A 555 10.86 7.69 -12.47
CA LYS A 555 12.12 7.72 -11.69
C LYS A 555 11.90 7.48 -10.20
N THR A 556 12.85 6.81 -9.55
CA THR A 556 12.98 6.73 -8.09
C THR A 556 13.77 7.92 -7.56
N TYR A 557 13.47 8.37 -6.33
CA TYR A 557 14.29 9.37 -5.61
C TYR A 557 15.38 8.74 -4.74
N GLN A 558 15.45 7.40 -4.69
CA GLN A 558 16.39 6.67 -3.86
C GLN A 558 17.31 5.81 -4.72
N ARG A 559 18.61 5.90 -4.42
CA ARG A 559 19.68 5.18 -5.12
C ARG A 559 20.14 3.93 -4.37
N ARG A 560 20.10 4.00 -3.04
CA ARG A 560 20.60 2.98 -2.12
C ARG A 560 19.56 1.90 -1.86
N SER A 561 20.00 0.64 -1.82
CA SER A 561 19.20 -0.53 -1.41
C SER A 561 20.14 -1.64 -0.94
N GLY A 562 19.62 -2.70 -0.32
CA GLY A 562 20.46 -3.82 0.13
C GLY A 562 20.66 -4.85 -0.97
N PHE A 563 21.86 -4.97 -1.53
CA PHE A 563 22.14 -5.93 -2.60
C PHE A 563 22.96 -7.12 -2.09
N ILE A 564 22.73 -8.31 -2.65
CA ILE A 564 23.61 -9.47 -2.42
C ILE A 564 24.88 -9.27 -3.26
N THR A 565 25.86 -8.57 -2.68
CA THR A 565 27.24 -8.49 -3.20
C THR A 565 28.10 -9.61 -2.63
N ASP A 566 29.24 -9.89 -3.29
CA ASP A 566 30.26 -10.86 -2.85
C ASP A 566 29.73 -12.26 -2.50
N PHE A 567 28.68 -12.70 -3.20
CA PHE A 567 27.96 -13.96 -2.98
C PHE A 567 28.90 -15.18 -2.97
N ARG A 568 28.76 -16.04 -1.94
CA ARG A 568 29.63 -17.20 -1.70
C ARG A 568 28.82 -18.50 -1.86
N PRO A 569 28.63 -19.00 -3.10
CA PRO A 569 27.80 -20.17 -3.33
C PRO A 569 28.30 -21.41 -2.56
N HIS A 570 27.34 -22.18 -2.05
CA HIS A 570 27.59 -23.43 -1.34
C HIS A 570 28.48 -24.39 -2.14
N GLU A 571 29.26 -25.25 -1.49
CA GLU A 571 30.23 -26.11 -2.19
C GLU A 571 29.60 -27.04 -3.24
N LYS A 572 28.40 -27.56 -2.96
CA LYS A 572 27.62 -28.39 -3.90
C LYS A 572 27.17 -27.56 -5.12
N LEU A 573 26.69 -26.34 -4.91
CA LEU A 573 26.29 -25.43 -5.99
C LEU A 573 27.48 -24.99 -6.85
N ARG A 574 28.66 -24.81 -6.24
CA ARG A 574 29.92 -24.59 -6.99
C ARG A 574 30.33 -25.80 -7.81
N ALA A 575 30.10 -27.02 -7.31
CA ALA A 575 30.38 -28.25 -8.05
C ALA A 575 29.38 -28.51 -9.21
N GLU A 576 28.17 -27.94 -9.14
CA GLU A 576 27.17 -27.97 -10.22
C GLU A 576 27.49 -27.02 -11.39
N GLY A 577 28.35 -26.00 -11.19
CA GLY A 577 28.72 -25.01 -12.20
C GLY A 577 27.62 -23.99 -12.57
N LEU A 578 26.40 -24.16 -12.06
CA LEU A 578 25.22 -23.39 -12.47
C LEU A 578 25.32 -21.87 -12.23
N ALA A 579 26.16 -21.43 -11.30
CA ALA A 579 26.45 -20.01 -11.07
C ALA A 579 27.17 -19.33 -12.26
N GLU A 580 27.87 -20.11 -13.11
CA GLU A 580 28.51 -19.63 -14.35
C GLU A 580 27.63 -19.91 -15.59
N ALA A 581 26.53 -20.68 -15.43
CA ALA A 581 25.67 -21.14 -16.52
C ALA A 581 24.43 -20.24 -16.78
N GLY A 582 24.32 -19.09 -16.11
CA GLY A 582 23.26 -18.11 -16.38
C GLY A 582 21.91 -18.39 -15.69
N LEU A 583 21.85 -19.26 -14.68
CA LEU A 583 20.65 -19.44 -13.86
C LEU A 583 20.21 -18.11 -13.20
N ASP A 584 18.90 -17.85 -13.15
CA ASP A 584 18.34 -16.67 -12.50
C ASP A 584 18.85 -16.50 -11.06
N GLN A 585 19.09 -15.25 -10.65
CA GLN A 585 19.62 -14.89 -9.33
C GLN A 585 18.78 -15.44 -8.17
N THR A 586 17.45 -15.36 -8.24
CA THR A 586 16.58 -15.86 -7.16
C THR A 586 16.53 -17.39 -7.15
N ALA A 587 16.49 -18.05 -8.31
CA ALA A 587 16.62 -19.49 -8.41
C ALA A 587 17.98 -19.98 -7.85
N LEU A 588 19.06 -19.27 -8.16
CA LEU A 588 20.42 -19.54 -7.67
C LEU A 588 20.53 -19.37 -6.14
N TRP A 589 19.95 -18.30 -5.57
CA TRP A 589 19.95 -18.05 -4.13
C TRP A 589 19.03 -19.02 -3.37
N LEU A 590 17.89 -19.42 -3.94
CA LEU A 590 17.05 -20.51 -3.42
C LEU A 590 17.80 -21.84 -3.45
N ARG A 591 18.44 -22.20 -4.58
CA ARG A 591 19.23 -23.43 -4.73
C ARG A 591 20.40 -23.51 -3.75
N HIS A 592 21.08 -22.39 -3.52
CA HIS A 592 22.09 -22.22 -2.47
C HIS A 592 21.52 -22.46 -1.07
N SER A 593 20.40 -21.79 -0.76
CA SER A 593 19.73 -21.90 0.53
C SER A 593 19.21 -23.32 0.78
N LEU A 594 18.77 -24.02 -0.27
CA LEU A 594 18.28 -25.40 -0.25
C LEU A 594 19.43 -26.37 0.05
N HIS A 595 20.57 -26.23 -0.63
CA HIS A 595 21.76 -27.04 -0.37
C HIS A 595 22.24 -26.92 1.08
N GLN A 596 22.23 -25.71 1.65
CA GLN A 596 22.53 -25.43 3.05
C GLN A 596 21.48 -26.00 4.02
N ALA A 597 20.20 -25.74 3.77
CA ALA A 597 19.12 -26.15 4.67
C ALA A 597 18.96 -27.68 4.74
N LEU A 598 19.42 -28.41 3.72
CA LEU A 598 19.44 -29.88 3.67
C LEU A 598 20.73 -30.51 4.25
N ASP A 599 21.70 -29.73 4.72
CA ASP A 599 22.88 -30.28 5.41
C ASP A 599 22.56 -30.73 6.83
N GLY A 600 23.12 -31.88 7.22
CA GLY A 600 22.75 -32.59 8.45
C GLY A 600 21.39 -33.31 8.39
N VAL A 601 20.40 -32.76 7.68
CA VAL A 601 19.03 -33.30 7.61
C VAL A 601 18.97 -34.67 6.94
N ARG A 602 18.48 -35.67 7.69
CA ARG A 602 18.25 -37.04 7.20
C ARG A 602 17.07 -37.10 6.23
N ARG A 603 17.19 -37.97 5.23
CA ARG A 603 16.23 -38.17 4.15
C ARG A 603 16.24 -39.64 3.74
N ASN A 604 15.06 -40.21 3.51
CA ASN A 604 14.86 -41.56 2.98
C ASN A 604 14.43 -41.48 1.51
N ALA A 605 14.74 -42.51 0.72
CA ALA A 605 14.35 -42.60 -0.70
C ALA A 605 12.83 -42.76 -0.95
N ARG A 606 12.01 -42.73 0.10
CA ARG A 606 10.53 -42.75 0.07
C ARG A 606 9.90 -41.51 0.71
N ASP A 607 10.69 -40.56 1.22
CA ASP A 607 10.14 -39.34 1.80
C ASP A 607 9.47 -38.51 0.70
N ARG A 608 8.23 -38.09 0.95
CA ARG A 608 7.51 -37.17 0.06
C ARG A 608 7.82 -35.74 0.47
N PHE A 609 7.98 -34.87 -0.52
CA PHE A 609 8.40 -33.49 -0.32
C PHE A 609 7.36 -32.50 -0.83
N SER A 610 7.23 -31.39 -0.11
CA SER A 610 6.72 -30.14 -0.66
C SER A 610 7.78 -29.03 -0.53
N PHE A 611 7.78 -28.14 -1.50
CA PHE A 611 8.68 -26.99 -1.62
C PHE A 611 7.83 -25.72 -1.74
N CYS A 612 7.73 -24.99 -0.63
CA CYS A 612 6.81 -23.86 -0.49
C CYS A 612 7.62 -22.56 -0.45
N VAL A 613 7.43 -21.69 -1.44
CA VAL A 613 8.29 -20.52 -1.65
C VAL A 613 7.44 -19.26 -1.82
N GLY A 614 7.58 -18.34 -0.87
CA GLY A 614 7.09 -16.97 -1.02
C GLY A 614 7.85 -16.24 -2.12
N TYR A 615 7.17 -15.82 -3.19
CA TYR A 615 7.77 -15.26 -4.39
C TYR A 615 6.78 -14.37 -5.16
N THR A 616 7.24 -13.31 -5.82
CA THR A 616 6.35 -12.43 -6.60
C THR A 616 6.12 -12.97 -8.02
N PRO A 617 4.87 -12.98 -8.54
CA PRO A 617 4.58 -13.21 -9.95
C PRO A 617 5.18 -12.14 -10.88
N ASP A 618 5.54 -10.95 -10.36
CA ASP A 618 6.32 -9.96 -11.09
C ASP A 618 7.74 -10.44 -11.47
N GLY A 619 8.18 -11.55 -10.88
CA GLY A 619 9.44 -12.24 -11.17
C GLY A 619 10.67 -11.50 -10.66
N SER A 620 11.79 -11.83 -11.31
CA SER A 620 13.10 -11.24 -11.03
C SER A 620 13.46 -10.18 -12.07
N GLN A 621 14.64 -9.56 -11.89
CA GLN A 621 15.27 -8.73 -12.92
C GLN A 621 15.43 -9.45 -14.27
N HIS A 622 15.55 -10.79 -14.31
CA HIS A 622 15.65 -11.54 -15.58
C HIS A 622 14.30 -11.58 -16.32
N LEU A 623 13.18 -11.73 -15.60
CA LEU A 623 11.84 -11.62 -16.22
C LEU A 623 11.56 -10.20 -16.73
N GLU A 624 12.01 -9.19 -15.99
CA GLU A 624 11.89 -7.79 -16.36
C GLU A 624 12.73 -7.44 -17.61
N GLU A 625 14.01 -7.79 -17.65
CA GLU A 625 14.87 -7.58 -18.82
C GLU A 625 14.40 -8.40 -20.04
N ALA A 626 13.90 -9.64 -19.85
CA ALA A 626 13.31 -10.43 -20.92
C ALA A 626 12.09 -9.74 -21.55
N PHE A 627 11.12 -9.31 -20.74
CA PHE A 627 9.94 -8.63 -21.27
C PHE A 627 10.30 -7.29 -21.92
N VAL A 628 11.19 -6.49 -21.31
CA VAL A 628 11.66 -5.22 -21.89
C VAL A 628 12.35 -5.45 -23.24
N LEU A 629 13.16 -6.51 -23.36
CA LEU A 629 13.79 -6.89 -24.62
C LEU A 629 12.75 -7.29 -25.68
N ARG A 630 11.85 -8.24 -25.39
CA ARG A 630 10.84 -8.68 -26.37
C ARG A 630 9.89 -7.54 -26.77
N SER A 631 9.41 -6.74 -25.82
CA SER A 631 8.61 -5.51 -26.05
C SER A 631 9.32 -4.47 -26.95
N SER A 632 10.65 -4.38 -26.85
CA SER A 632 11.47 -3.52 -27.72
C SER A 632 11.67 -4.12 -29.12
N LEU A 633 11.85 -5.44 -29.23
CA LEU A 633 11.98 -6.15 -30.51
C LEU A 633 10.65 -6.18 -31.28
N ASP A 634 9.49 -6.35 -30.61
CA ASP A 634 8.13 -6.14 -31.17
C ASP A 634 8.03 -4.79 -31.91
N THR A 635 8.61 -3.76 -31.30
CA THR A 635 8.55 -2.36 -31.74
C THR A 635 9.53 -2.07 -32.90
N LEU A 636 10.53 -2.94 -33.10
CA LEU A 636 11.41 -2.97 -34.29
C LEU A 636 10.81 -3.80 -35.43
N ALA A 637 10.12 -4.90 -35.13
CA ALA A 637 9.50 -5.79 -36.13
C ALA A 637 8.47 -5.07 -37.01
N GLU A 638 7.86 -3.97 -36.53
CA GLU A 638 7.04 -3.05 -37.33
C GLU A 638 7.78 -2.42 -38.53
N ASP A 639 9.11 -2.46 -38.56
CA ASP A 639 9.96 -2.03 -39.69
C ASP A 639 10.55 -3.20 -40.50
N GLY A 640 10.21 -4.44 -40.16
CA GLY A 640 10.61 -5.68 -40.82
C GLY A 640 11.69 -6.46 -40.07
N ASP A 641 11.79 -7.77 -40.35
CA ASP A 641 12.69 -8.71 -39.66
C ASP A 641 14.18 -8.27 -39.73
N ASP A 642 14.59 -7.70 -40.87
CA ASP A 642 15.94 -7.12 -41.08
C ASP A 642 16.29 -6.00 -40.07
N ALA A 643 15.30 -5.35 -39.45
CA ALA A 643 15.50 -4.34 -38.39
C ALA A 643 15.65 -4.97 -36.99
N VAL A 644 15.06 -6.15 -36.77
CA VAL A 644 15.16 -6.93 -35.53
C VAL A 644 16.54 -7.59 -35.43
N ASP A 645 17.07 -8.08 -36.56
CA ASP A 645 18.46 -8.57 -36.67
C ASP A 645 19.44 -7.48 -37.15
N GLY A 646 18.97 -6.23 -37.20
CA GLY A 646 19.76 -5.03 -37.46
C GLY A 646 20.47 -4.46 -36.22
N PRO A 647 21.31 -3.42 -36.38
CA PRO A 647 22.21 -2.94 -35.32
C PRO A 647 21.53 -2.49 -34.02
N ILE A 648 20.27 -2.04 -34.10
CA ILE A 648 19.47 -1.64 -32.94
C ILE A 648 19.06 -2.87 -32.11
N GLY A 649 18.46 -3.90 -32.72
CA GLY A 649 18.11 -5.14 -32.04
C GLY A 649 19.34 -5.83 -31.45
N ASP A 650 20.44 -5.81 -32.20
CA ASP A 650 21.76 -6.29 -31.80
C ASP A 650 22.31 -5.55 -30.56
N ALA A 651 22.06 -4.24 -30.42
CA ALA A 651 22.40 -3.46 -29.23
C ALA A 651 21.48 -3.76 -28.03
N LEU A 652 20.19 -3.97 -28.26
CA LEU A 652 19.22 -4.36 -27.23
C LEU A 652 19.56 -5.73 -26.63
N ARG A 653 19.81 -6.75 -27.46
CA ARG A 653 20.25 -8.09 -27.03
C ARG A 653 21.52 -8.05 -26.18
N ARG A 654 22.50 -7.20 -26.56
CA ARG A 654 23.72 -6.98 -25.76
C ARG A 654 23.43 -6.34 -24.40
N ARG A 655 22.53 -5.37 -24.31
CA ARG A 655 22.20 -4.67 -23.04
C ARG A 655 21.36 -5.53 -22.10
N PHE A 656 20.40 -6.27 -22.64
CA PHE A 656 19.42 -7.07 -21.89
C PHE A 656 19.68 -8.58 -22.05
N SER A 657 20.96 -8.95 -22.08
CA SER A 657 21.42 -10.33 -22.35
C SER A 657 20.93 -11.37 -21.34
N ARG A 658 20.48 -10.94 -20.15
CA ARG A 658 19.73 -11.76 -19.18
C ARG A 658 18.43 -12.33 -19.73
N GLY A 659 17.81 -11.63 -20.67
CA GLY A 659 16.48 -11.92 -21.18
C GLY A 659 16.43 -12.45 -22.60
N ASP A 660 17.59 -12.61 -23.27
CA ASP A 660 17.64 -13.02 -24.67
C ASP A 660 17.61 -14.54 -24.88
N ASP A 661 17.93 -15.34 -23.87
CA ASP A 661 17.82 -16.81 -23.93
C ASP A 661 16.36 -17.24 -24.18
N PRO A 662 16.03 -17.87 -25.34
CA PRO A 662 14.68 -18.30 -25.66
C PRO A 662 14.30 -19.66 -25.03
N SER A 663 15.23 -20.31 -24.32
CA SER A 663 15.01 -21.59 -23.63
C SER A 663 14.79 -21.42 -22.11
N ALA A 664 15.20 -20.29 -21.54
CA ALA A 664 14.96 -19.94 -20.15
C ALA A 664 13.53 -19.41 -19.93
N SER A 665 12.99 -19.63 -18.72
CA SER A 665 11.67 -19.13 -18.33
C SER A 665 11.70 -18.63 -16.89
N TYR A 666 11.61 -17.32 -16.70
CA TYR A 666 11.77 -16.67 -15.39
C TYR A 666 10.46 -16.56 -14.59
N LEU A 667 9.46 -17.38 -14.92
CA LEU A 667 8.16 -17.45 -14.25
C LEU A 667 8.28 -18.17 -12.89
N PRO A 668 7.52 -17.78 -11.85
CA PRO A 668 7.65 -18.31 -10.48
C PRO A 668 7.72 -19.85 -10.39
N HIS A 669 6.80 -20.55 -11.05
CA HIS A 669 6.75 -22.01 -11.01
C HIS A 669 8.00 -22.68 -11.62
N ARG A 670 8.71 -22.00 -12.53
CA ARG A 670 10.01 -22.44 -13.05
C ARG A 670 11.15 -22.10 -12.10
N ILE A 671 11.18 -20.89 -11.55
CA ILE A 671 12.13 -20.50 -10.50
C ILE A 671 12.12 -21.50 -9.33
N GLY A 672 10.94 -21.96 -8.91
CA GLY A 672 10.80 -23.03 -7.91
C GLY A 672 11.33 -24.39 -8.39
N GLN A 673 10.97 -24.83 -9.60
CA GLN A 673 11.43 -26.10 -10.18
C GLN A 673 12.96 -26.14 -10.36
N ASP A 674 13.56 -25.09 -10.92
CA ASP A 674 14.99 -25.00 -11.21
C ASP A 674 15.83 -24.90 -9.93
N ALA A 675 15.30 -24.22 -8.90
CA ALA A 675 15.92 -24.16 -7.59
C ALA A 675 16.02 -25.54 -6.92
N MET A 676 15.03 -26.43 -7.12
CA MET A 676 15.01 -27.77 -6.52
C MET A 676 15.56 -28.90 -7.42
N ALA A 677 15.71 -28.65 -8.73
CA ALA A 677 16.01 -29.67 -9.74
C ALA A 677 17.25 -30.51 -9.40
N GLY A 678 17.08 -31.82 -9.27
CA GLY A 678 18.16 -32.76 -8.93
C GLY A 678 18.61 -32.75 -7.46
N ILE A 679 18.02 -31.89 -6.61
CA ILE A 679 18.27 -31.84 -5.15
C ILE A 679 17.11 -32.48 -4.39
N LEU A 680 15.88 -32.20 -4.81
CA LEU A 680 14.65 -32.87 -4.35
C LEU A 680 14.10 -33.82 -5.43
N PRO A 681 13.25 -34.80 -5.08
CA PRO A 681 12.62 -35.69 -6.05
C PRO A 681 11.76 -34.92 -7.08
N PRO A 682 11.65 -35.36 -8.35
CA PRO A 682 10.81 -34.70 -9.35
C PRO A 682 9.31 -34.63 -9.00
N ALA A 683 8.82 -35.54 -8.14
CA ALA A 683 7.44 -35.55 -7.63
C ALA A 683 7.23 -34.64 -6.39
N THR A 684 8.15 -33.72 -6.12
CA THR A 684 7.98 -32.70 -5.06
C THR A 684 6.87 -31.73 -5.44
N ARG A 685 5.89 -31.51 -4.55
CA ARG A 685 4.86 -30.48 -4.73
C ARG A 685 5.51 -29.10 -4.64
N VAL A 686 5.24 -28.18 -5.56
CA VAL A 686 5.83 -26.83 -5.58
C VAL A 686 4.75 -25.79 -5.41
N HIS A 687 4.77 -25.08 -4.29
CA HIS A 687 3.79 -24.07 -3.93
C HIS A 687 4.45 -22.68 -4.01
N MET A 688 4.26 -21.95 -5.12
CA MET A 688 4.73 -20.56 -5.26
C MET A 688 3.65 -19.59 -4.78
N VAL A 689 3.96 -18.81 -3.75
CA VAL A 689 2.97 -18.07 -2.94
C VAL A 689 3.24 -16.57 -2.95
N ASP A 690 2.19 -15.79 -3.17
CA ASP A 690 2.22 -14.34 -3.10
C ASP A 690 1.16 -13.76 -2.14
N THR A 691 1.68 -13.27 -1.01
CA THR A 691 1.04 -12.36 -0.06
C THR A 691 1.97 -11.17 0.22
N ALA A 692 2.67 -10.69 -0.81
CA ALA A 692 3.70 -9.66 -0.72
C ALA A 692 4.70 -9.93 0.43
N CYS A 693 4.79 -9.02 1.40
CA CYS A 693 5.80 -9.00 2.46
C CYS A 693 5.64 -10.10 3.52
N SER A 694 4.53 -10.85 3.53
CA SER A 694 4.26 -11.96 4.45
C SER A 694 4.43 -13.35 3.83
N SER A 695 4.71 -13.43 2.52
CA SER A 695 4.63 -14.66 1.70
C SER A 695 5.41 -15.85 2.24
N SER A 696 6.61 -15.63 2.79
CA SER A 696 7.41 -16.73 3.35
C SER A 696 6.85 -17.34 4.64
N LEU A 697 5.98 -16.62 5.37
CA LEU A 697 5.25 -17.18 6.51
C LEU A 697 4.02 -17.99 6.06
N TYR A 698 3.30 -17.51 5.02
CA TYR A 698 2.24 -18.28 4.35
C TYR A 698 2.79 -19.57 3.69
N ALA A 699 3.97 -19.51 3.08
CA ALA A 699 4.63 -20.68 2.52
C ALA A 699 5.04 -21.71 3.59
N MET A 700 5.54 -21.25 4.75
CA MET A 700 5.76 -22.14 5.90
C MET A 700 4.47 -22.76 6.44
N ASP A 701 3.37 -22.01 6.43
CA ASP A 701 2.05 -22.49 6.86
C ASP A 701 1.49 -23.59 5.94
N LEU A 702 1.63 -23.48 4.62
CA LEU A 702 1.30 -24.57 3.70
C LEU A 702 2.15 -25.83 3.94
N GLY A 703 3.47 -25.66 4.13
CA GLY A 703 4.35 -26.79 4.44
C GLY A 703 4.04 -27.48 5.78
N VAL A 704 3.57 -26.73 6.78
CA VAL A 704 3.01 -27.29 8.03
C VAL A 704 1.77 -28.14 7.73
N ARG A 705 0.86 -27.68 6.86
CA ARG A 705 -0.35 -28.44 6.48
C ARG A 705 -0.02 -29.72 5.74
N ASP A 706 0.96 -29.70 4.83
CA ASP A 706 1.37 -30.91 4.11
C ASP A 706 1.93 -31.99 5.05
N LEU A 707 2.67 -31.58 6.09
CA LEU A 707 3.22 -32.48 7.11
C LEU A 707 2.13 -33.06 8.03
N LEU A 708 1.11 -32.26 8.37
CA LEU A 708 0.02 -32.69 9.27
C LEU A 708 -1.06 -33.50 8.56
N SER A 709 -1.48 -33.08 7.35
CA SER A 709 -2.32 -33.89 6.46
C SER A 709 -1.61 -35.13 5.92
N GLY A 710 -0.29 -35.21 6.09
CA GLY A 710 0.52 -36.33 5.62
C GLY A 710 0.65 -36.41 4.10
N ARG A 711 0.45 -35.31 3.37
CA ARG A 711 0.82 -35.19 1.94
C ARG A 711 2.34 -35.23 1.75
N SER A 712 3.09 -34.62 2.67
CA SER A 712 4.55 -34.62 2.72
C SER A 712 5.07 -35.27 4.01
N ASP A 713 6.30 -35.79 3.96
CA ASP A 713 7.04 -36.28 5.12
C ASP A 713 8.16 -35.29 5.54
N ILE A 714 8.58 -34.44 4.60
CA ILE A 714 9.49 -33.31 4.78
C ILE A 714 8.95 -32.13 3.96
N ALA A 715 8.83 -30.95 4.55
CA ALA A 715 8.50 -29.72 3.81
C ALA A 715 9.69 -28.77 3.84
N VAL A 716 10.03 -28.16 2.71
CA VAL A 716 11.09 -27.13 2.63
C VAL A 716 10.41 -25.81 2.30
N CYS A 717 10.54 -24.83 3.19
CA CYS A 717 9.70 -23.64 3.17
C CYS A 717 10.54 -22.36 3.27
N GLY A 718 10.10 -21.28 2.62
CA GLY A 718 10.71 -19.97 2.78
C GLY A 718 10.31 -19.00 1.68
N GLY A 719 11.28 -18.34 1.04
CA GLY A 719 11.00 -17.37 -0.02
C GLY A 719 12.26 -16.75 -0.63
N SER A 720 12.08 -16.06 -1.77
CA SER A 720 13.13 -15.24 -2.39
C SER A 720 12.56 -14.00 -3.09
N PHE A 721 13.40 -12.99 -3.23
CA PHE A 721 13.12 -11.74 -3.92
C PHE A 721 14.44 -11.12 -4.40
N ALA A 722 14.44 -10.55 -5.60
CA ALA A 722 15.53 -9.71 -6.12
C ALA A 722 14.95 -8.33 -6.44
N LEU A 723 15.64 -7.26 -6.04
CA LEU A 723 15.20 -5.91 -6.40
C LEU A 723 15.44 -5.66 -7.90
N ALA A 724 14.48 -5.00 -8.55
CA ALA A 724 14.55 -4.52 -9.93
C ALA A 724 14.18 -3.03 -10.02
N PRO A 725 14.59 -2.30 -11.08
CA PRO A 725 14.32 -0.88 -11.25
C PRO A 725 12.84 -0.49 -11.14
N SER A 726 11.93 -1.25 -11.76
CA SER A 726 10.49 -0.94 -11.79
C SER A 726 9.89 -0.78 -10.39
N GLY A 727 10.13 -1.75 -9.49
CA GLY A 727 9.63 -1.75 -8.12
C GLY A 727 10.15 -0.58 -7.30
N SER A 728 11.42 -0.18 -7.48
CA SER A 728 11.97 1.02 -6.82
C SER A 728 11.29 2.30 -7.31
N ILE A 729 11.04 2.43 -8.62
CA ILE A 729 10.35 3.59 -9.21
C ILE A 729 8.91 3.69 -8.70
N LEU A 730 8.17 2.57 -8.70
CA LEU A 730 6.77 2.52 -8.31
C LEU A 730 6.59 2.75 -6.80
N PHE A 731 7.41 2.13 -5.95
CA PHE A 731 7.37 2.38 -4.50
C PHE A 731 7.82 3.79 -4.11
N ALA A 732 8.66 4.44 -4.92
CA ALA A 732 8.96 5.86 -4.76
C ALA A 732 7.74 6.77 -5.00
N LYS A 733 6.77 6.38 -5.85
CA LYS A 733 5.53 7.16 -6.05
C LYS A 733 4.56 7.08 -4.85
N LEU A 734 4.67 6.03 -4.02
CA LEU A 734 4.01 5.96 -2.71
C LEU A 734 4.69 6.82 -1.63
N ASN A 735 5.84 7.45 -1.92
CA ASN A 735 6.72 8.11 -0.94
C ASN A 735 7.18 7.19 0.22
N GLY A 736 7.17 5.86 0.00
CA GLY A 736 7.46 4.87 1.03
C GLY A 736 8.94 4.55 1.23
N LEU A 737 9.83 5.00 0.33
CA LEU A 737 11.27 4.76 0.46
C LEU A 737 11.92 5.77 1.42
N SER A 738 12.84 5.30 2.26
CA SER A 738 13.67 6.15 3.14
C SER A 738 14.32 7.27 2.33
N ALA A 739 14.32 8.49 2.86
CA ALA A 739 15.02 9.63 2.28
C ALA A 739 16.48 9.70 2.76
N GLY A 740 16.75 9.33 4.02
CA GLY A 740 18.10 9.21 4.58
C GLY A 740 18.93 8.07 3.98
N GLY A 741 18.30 7.13 3.27
CA GLY A 741 18.99 6.02 2.60
C GLY A 741 19.50 4.95 3.55
N ALA A 742 18.86 4.78 4.71
CA ALA A 742 19.05 3.66 5.61
C ALA A 742 17.77 3.43 6.44
N VAL A 743 17.41 2.18 6.70
CA VAL A 743 16.21 1.86 7.47
C VAL A 743 16.42 2.08 8.97
N ARG A 744 15.47 2.76 9.61
CA ARG A 744 15.41 3.09 11.05
C ARG A 744 14.15 2.54 11.71
N ALA A 745 13.97 1.22 11.63
CA ALA A 745 12.77 0.56 12.13
C ALA A 745 12.56 0.76 13.65
N LEU A 746 11.34 1.14 14.04
CA LEU A 746 10.91 1.51 15.41
C LEU A 746 11.58 2.76 16.03
N ASP A 747 12.42 3.49 15.30
CA ASP A 747 13.17 4.64 15.81
C ASP A 747 12.49 5.98 15.50
N ALA A 748 12.71 7.01 16.33
CA ALA A 748 12.21 8.37 16.11
C ALA A 748 12.73 9.03 14.81
N GLY A 749 13.78 8.49 14.19
CA GLY A 749 14.28 8.86 12.87
C GLY A 749 13.76 8.01 11.71
N ALA A 750 12.71 7.19 11.90
CA ALA A 750 12.05 6.43 10.84
C ALA A 750 11.51 7.36 9.74
N ASP A 751 11.88 7.12 8.48
CA ASP A 751 11.49 7.96 7.33
C ASP A 751 11.10 7.19 6.06
N GLY A 752 11.02 5.86 6.13
CA GLY A 752 10.66 4.97 5.03
C GLY A 752 11.42 3.64 5.05
N ALA A 753 11.02 2.73 4.16
CA ALA A 753 11.67 1.44 3.96
C ALA A 753 12.80 1.52 2.92
N LEU A 754 13.64 0.49 2.86
CA LEU A 754 14.46 0.18 1.69
C LEU A 754 14.30 -1.30 1.39
N PHE A 755 14.04 -1.63 0.12
CA PHE A 755 14.03 -3.01 -0.33
C PHE A 755 15.44 -3.55 -0.46
N SER A 756 15.53 -4.87 -0.39
CA SER A 756 16.78 -5.61 -0.50
C SER A 756 16.58 -6.95 -1.20
N ASP A 757 17.61 -7.45 -1.85
CA ASP A 757 17.67 -8.84 -2.29
C ASP A 757 17.57 -9.81 -1.10
N GLY A 758 17.09 -11.03 -1.34
CA GLY A 758 17.11 -12.09 -0.33
C GLY A 758 16.65 -13.45 -0.83
N ALA A 759 17.19 -14.50 -0.21
CA ALA A 759 16.60 -15.84 -0.18
C ALA A 759 16.78 -16.46 1.20
N GLY A 760 15.79 -17.23 1.63
CA GLY A 760 15.89 -18.05 2.84
C GLY A 760 15.03 -19.29 2.71
N LEU A 761 15.52 -20.41 3.23
CA LEU A 761 14.79 -21.66 3.31
C LEU A 761 15.03 -22.33 4.66
N VAL A 762 13.98 -22.95 5.20
CA VAL A 762 14.00 -23.80 6.39
C VAL A 762 13.40 -25.17 6.05
N VAL A 763 13.92 -26.22 6.67
CA VAL A 763 13.37 -27.57 6.52
C VAL A 763 12.52 -27.91 7.74
N LEU A 764 11.28 -28.30 7.48
CA LEU A 764 10.27 -28.67 8.46
C LEU A 764 10.03 -30.18 8.44
N LYS A 765 9.86 -30.75 9.64
CA LYS A 765 9.42 -32.14 9.86
C LYS A 765 8.47 -32.20 11.05
N ARG A 766 7.62 -33.22 11.10
CA ARG A 766 6.97 -33.63 12.37
C ARG A 766 8.03 -33.94 13.44
N LEU A 767 7.81 -33.54 14.69
CA LEU A 767 8.81 -33.60 15.77
C LEU A 767 9.13 -35.04 16.17
N SER A 768 8.17 -35.96 16.14
CA SER A 768 8.46 -37.39 16.30
C SER A 768 9.42 -37.91 15.22
N ARG A 769 9.18 -37.54 13.95
CA ARG A 769 10.00 -37.91 12.79
C ARG A 769 11.42 -37.33 12.90
N ALA A 770 11.55 -36.04 13.24
CA ALA A 770 12.85 -35.40 13.46
C ALA A 770 13.66 -36.09 14.57
N ARG A 771 13.00 -36.44 15.69
CA ARG A 771 13.63 -37.16 16.82
C ARG A 771 13.99 -38.61 16.46
N ALA A 772 13.20 -39.28 15.62
CA ALA A 772 13.48 -40.65 15.14
C ALA A 772 14.62 -40.71 14.12
N ASP A 773 14.69 -39.73 13.20
CA ASP A 773 15.78 -39.56 12.25
C ASP A 773 17.09 -39.12 12.93
N GLY A 774 17.00 -38.52 14.13
CA GLY A 774 18.14 -37.98 14.87
C GLY A 774 18.61 -36.62 14.34
N ASP A 775 17.72 -35.84 13.72
CA ASP A 775 18.03 -34.49 13.25
C ASP A 775 18.26 -33.52 14.42
N GLN A 776 18.99 -32.42 14.15
CA GLN A 776 19.06 -31.30 15.09
C GLN A 776 17.77 -30.47 15.00
N VAL A 777 16.95 -30.49 16.06
CA VAL A 777 15.84 -29.53 16.18
C VAL A 777 16.41 -28.14 16.49
N LEU A 778 16.22 -27.20 15.58
CA LEU A 778 16.62 -25.79 15.71
C LEU A 778 15.55 -24.96 16.45
N GLY A 779 14.29 -25.36 16.33
CA GLY A 779 13.14 -24.76 16.99
C GLY A 779 11.85 -25.51 16.63
N ILE A 780 10.76 -25.18 17.32
CA ILE A 780 9.40 -25.69 17.09
C ILE A 780 8.56 -24.55 16.52
N VAL A 781 7.84 -24.79 15.42
CA VAL A 781 6.78 -23.91 14.94
C VAL A 781 5.56 -24.16 15.83
N SER A 782 5.18 -23.17 16.63
CA SER A 782 4.22 -23.32 17.72
C SER A 782 2.79 -22.98 17.29
N ALA A 783 2.62 -21.93 16.49
CA ALA A 783 1.41 -21.64 15.73
C ALA A 783 1.71 -20.59 14.67
N ILE A 784 0.83 -20.48 13.69
CA ILE A 784 0.80 -19.38 12.73
C ILE A 784 -0.65 -18.88 12.72
N GLY A 785 -0.84 -17.59 12.96
CA GLY A 785 -2.11 -16.90 12.78
C GLY A 785 -2.06 -16.06 11.50
N LEU A 786 -2.99 -16.31 10.58
CA LEU A 786 -3.11 -15.61 9.30
C LEU A 786 -4.34 -14.69 9.32
N SER A 787 -4.28 -13.52 8.69
CA SER A 787 -5.46 -12.67 8.52
C SER A 787 -5.42 -11.81 7.25
N ALA A 788 -6.58 -11.27 6.88
CA ALA A 788 -6.70 -10.14 5.97
C ALA A 788 -7.28 -8.91 6.71
N ASP A 789 -6.78 -7.71 6.39
CA ASP A 789 -7.23 -6.44 7.00
C ASP A 789 -8.73 -6.14 6.77
N GLY A 790 -9.29 -6.63 5.65
CA GLY A 790 -10.63 -6.28 5.21
C GLY A 790 -10.71 -4.82 4.73
N ARG A 791 -11.83 -4.15 5.03
CA ARG A 791 -12.12 -2.81 4.51
C ARG A 791 -11.35 -1.72 5.27
N GLY A 792 -10.31 -1.20 4.64
CA GLY A 792 -9.45 -0.12 5.15
C GLY A 792 -9.56 1.21 4.39
N LYS A 793 -8.78 2.22 4.82
CA LYS A 793 -8.74 3.58 4.22
C LYS A 793 -8.23 3.57 2.77
N ALA A 794 -7.20 2.78 2.52
CA ALA A 794 -6.61 2.48 1.23
C ALA A 794 -5.99 1.07 1.31
N ILE A 795 -5.77 0.40 0.18
CA ILE A 795 -5.27 -1.00 0.17
C ILE A 795 -3.78 -1.13 0.53
N TYR A 796 -3.06 -0.01 0.54
CA TYR A 796 -1.67 0.11 0.97
C TYR A 796 -1.50 0.70 2.38
N ALA A 797 -2.61 1.10 3.01
CA ALA A 797 -2.59 1.64 4.38
C ALA A 797 -2.83 0.47 5.36
N PRO A 798 -1.91 0.21 6.30
CA PRO A 798 -2.04 -0.92 7.24
C PRO A 798 -3.22 -0.73 8.20
N ALA A 799 -3.94 -1.80 8.52
CA ALA A 799 -5.01 -1.79 9.51
C ALA A 799 -4.67 -2.62 10.76
N ARG A 800 -4.56 -1.93 11.90
CA ARG A 800 -4.42 -2.50 13.26
C ARG A 800 -5.32 -3.72 13.49
N ALA A 801 -6.59 -3.64 13.05
CA ALA A 801 -7.58 -4.71 13.24
C ALA A 801 -7.26 -6.04 12.52
N GLY A 802 -6.54 -6.01 11.40
CA GLY A 802 -6.07 -7.23 10.73
C GLY A 802 -4.84 -7.81 11.42
N GLN A 803 -3.86 -6.95 11.75
CA GLN A 803 -2.66 -7.33 12.48
C GLN A 803 -3.00 -7.97 13.84
N GLU A 804 -3.91 -7.34 14.60
CA GLU A 804 -4.49 -7.90 15.83
C GLU A 804 -5.13 -9.27 15.60
N LEU A 805 -5.94 -9.44 14.55
CA LEU A 805 -6.62 -10.72 14.24
C LEU A 805 -5.64 -11.84 13.89
N ALA A 806 -4.48 -11.51 13.30
CA ALA A 806 -3.41 -12.49 13.09
C ALA A 806 -2.74 -12.89 14.43
N ILE A 807 -2.55 -11.95 15.35
CA ILE A 807 -2.02 -12.22 16.70
C ILE A 807 -3.01 -13.04 17.53
N GLU A 808 -4.31 -12.68 17.54
CA GLU A 808 -5.40 -13.46 18.14
C GLU A 808 -5.37 -14.90 17.67
N ARG A 809 -5.39 -15.12 16.35
CA ARG A 809 -5.35 -16.47 15.76
C ARG A 809 -4.10 -17.26 16.13
N ALA A 810 -2.95 -16.62 16.31
CA ALA A 810 -1.72 -17.29 16.74
C ALA A 810 -1.80 -17.74 18.21
N PHE A 811 -2.39 -16.94 19.10
CA PHE A 811 -2.65 -17.34 20.48
C PHE A 811 -3.74 -18.41 20.59
N ASP A 812 -4.90 -18.23 19.93
CA ASP A 812 -6.03 -19.16 19.95
C ASP A 812 -5.61 -20.57 19.48
N ARG A 813 -4.81 -20.66 18.42
CA ARG A 813 -4.28 -21.93 17.89
C ARG A 813 -3.24 -22.58 18.81
N SER A 814 -2.43 -21.78 19.50
CA SER A 814 -1.36 -22.32 20.33
C SER A 814 -1.77 -22.60 21.79
N GLY A 815 -2.84 -21.99 22.27
CA GLY A 815 -3.22 -21.98 23.68
C GLY A 815 -2.26 -21.18 24.58
N LEU A 816 -1.42 -20.31 23.98
CA LEU A 816 -0.44 -19.48 24.68
C LEU A 816 -0.99 -18.09 24.96
N GLY A 817 -0.51 -17.44 26.03
CA GLY A 817 -0.81 -16.04 26.33
C GLY A 817 0.29 -15.06 25.89
N PRO A 818 0.09 -13.74 26.06
CA PRO A 818 1.16 -12.76 25.86
C PRO A 818 2.34 -13.01 26.80
N ASP A 819 2.07 -13.42 28.04
CA ASP A 819 3.07 -13.76 29.06
C ASP A 819 3.87 -15.05 28.76
N ASP A 820 3.57 -15.78 27.68
CA ASP A 820 4.33 -16.96 27.24
C ASP A 820 5.47 -16.65 26.25
N VAL A 821 5.47 -15.44 25.67
CA VAL A 821 6.44 -14.97 24.68
C VAL A 821 7.47 -14.05 25.37
N ASP A 822 8.72 -14.06 24.89
CA ASP A 822 9.78 -13.20 25.42
C ASP A 822 10.17 -12.06 24.47
N TRP A 823 10.00 -12.28 23.16
CA TRP A 823 10.56 -11.44 22.12
C TRP A 823 9.78 -11.52 20.82
N ILE A 824 9.70 -10.43 20.07
CA ILE A 824 9.01 -10.30 18.80
C ILE A 824 10.00 -9.75 17.76
N VAL A 825 10.17 -10.48 16.65
CA VAL A 825 10.78 -9.94 15.42
C VAL A 825 9.65 -9.35 14.57
N ALA A 826 9.47 -8.04 14.72
CA ALA A 826 8.43 -7.24 14.10
C ALA A 826 8.57 -7.19 12.57
N HIS A 827 7.46 -6.86 11.90
CA HIS A 827 7.48 -6.52 10.49
C HIS A 827 8.17 -5.18 10.25
N ALA A 828 8.07 -4.22 11.18
CA ALA A 828 8.61 -2.85 11.20
C ALA A 828 9.71 -2.59 10.16
N THR A 829 9.39 -1.75 9.18
CA THR A 829 10.18 -1.52 7.96
C THR A 829 10.86 -0.16 7.97
N GLY A 830 10.64 0.68 8.99
CA GLY A 830 11.07 2.08 9.02
C GLY A 830 10.07 3.04 8.38
N THR A 831 8.90 2.56 7.90
CA THR A 831 7.81 3.44 7.46
C THR A 831 7.02 3.91 8.69
N PRO A 832 6.89 5.23 8.99
CA PRO A 832 6.25 5.69 10.21
C PRO A 832 4.86 5.10 10.49
N ALA A 833 3.94 5.16 9.52
CA ALA A 833 2.58 4.64 9.70
C ALA A 833 2.48 3.10 9.77
N GLY A 834 3.49 2.37 9.27
CA GLY A 834 3.55 0.91 9.35
C GLY A 834 4.12 0.43 10.68
N ASP A 835 5.22 1.06 11.11
CA ASP A 835 5.86 0.82 12.40
C ASP A 835 4.94 1.27 13.55
N GLU A 836 4.19 2.36 13.39
CA GLU A 836 3.13 2.82 14.31
C GLU A 836 2.01 1.78 14.42
N ALA A 837 1.38 1.42 13.30
CA ALA A 837 0.26 0.46 13.30
C ALA A 837 0.66 -0.89 13.90
N GLU A 838 1.86 -1.40 13.62
CA GLU A 838 2.35 -2.63 14.23
C GLU A 838 2.62 -2.47 15.72
N PHE A 839 3.39 -1.45 16.15
CA PHE A 839 3.77 -1.33 17.56
C PHE A 839 2.55 -1.15 18.46
N THR A 840 1.57 -0.36 18.01
CA THR A 840 0.24 -0.19 18.62
C THR A 840 -0.59 -1.49 18.63
N SER A 841 -0.51 -2.33 17.57
CA SER A 841 -1.17 -3.65 17.55
C SER A 841 -0.51 -4.64 18.51
N LEU A 842 0.83 -4.64 18.57
CA LEU A 842 1.60 -5.48 19.47
C LEU A 842 1.36 -5.07 20.93
N ALA A 843 1.46 -3.78 21.27
CA ALA A 843 1.18 -3.28 22.62
C ALA A 843 -0.21 -3.69 23.11
N GLN A 844 -1.22 -3.54 22.26
CA GLN A 844 -2.60 -3.93 22.58
C GLN A 844 -2.77 -5.42 22.91
N ARG A 845 -1.98 -6.29 22.28
CA ARG A 845 -2.13 -7.76 22.36
C ARG A 845 -1.06 -8.46 23.21
N TYR A 846 0.05 -7.78 23.49
CA TYR A 846 1.12 -8.19 24.39
C TYR A 846 1.13 -7.46 25.75
N ALA A 847 -0.01 -6.86 26.13
CA ALA A 847 -0.27 -6.28 27.45
C ALA A 847 -0.42 -7.38 28.55
N GLY A 848 0.65 -8.14 28.78
CA GLY A 848 0.78 -9.12 29.87
C GLY A 848 1.39 -8.54 31.14
N ALA A 849 1.62 -9.40 32.14
CA ALA A 849 2.33 -9.04 33.37
C ALA A 849 3.85 -8.88 33.18
N ARG A 850 4.41 -9.45 32.10
CA ARG A 850 5.82 -9.33 31.68
C ARG A 850 5.93 -8.42 30.47
N LYS A 851 6.98 -7.57 30.44
CA LYS A 851 7.33 -6.86 29.21
C LYS A 851 7.95 -7.79 28.16
N THR A 852 7.48 -7.68 26.93
CA THR A 852 7.98 -8.42 25.76
C THR A 852 8.97 -7.57 24.98
N LEU A 853 10.09 -8.15 24.54
CA LEU A 853 11.10 -7.45 23.74
C LEU A 853 10.65 -7.31 22.27
N VAL A 854 10.98 -6.22 21.59
CA VAL A 854 10.62 -6.02 20.16
C VAL A 854 11.84 -5.52 19.36
N THR A 855 12.07 -6.11 18.19
CA THR A 855 13.14 -5.74 17.24
C THR A 855 12.68 -5.95 15.79
N SER A 856 13.38 -5.37 14.80
CA SER A 856 13.27 -5.74 13.39
C SER A 856 14.65 -5.76 12.74
N ASN A 857 14.96 -6.86 12.06
CA ASN A 857 16.18 -7.05 11.27
C ASN A 857 16.30 -6.10 10.05
N LYS A 858 15.23 -5.40 9.67
CA LYS A 858 15.18 -4.59 8.44
C LYS A 858 15.98 -3.30 8.54
N SER A 859 16.29 -2.81 9.74
CA SER A 859 17.25 -1.71 9.93
C SER A 859 18.69 -2.09 9.55
N LEU A 860 19.00 -3.40 9.53
CA LEU A 860 20.31 -3.94 9.18
C LEU A 860 20.36 -4.40 7.72
N VAL A 861 19.57 -5.42 7.34
CA VAL A 861 19.63 -6.03 6.00
C VAL A 861 18.59 -5.47 5.02
N GLY A 862 17.79 -4.48 5.44
CA GLY A 862 16.67 -3.96 4.66
C GLY A 862 15.50 -4.94 4.53
N HIS A 863 14.52 -4.58 3.71
CA HIS A 863 13.33 -5.39 3.49
C HIS A 863 13.54 -6.37 2.33
N CYS A 864 13.83 -7.64 2.66
CA CYS A 864 14.00 -8.76 1.71
C CYS A 864 12.71 -9.21 0.99
N GLY A 865 11.75 -8.31 0.75
CA GLY A 865 10.47 -8.57 0.10
C GLY A 865 9.76 -9.83 0.61
N TRP A 866 9.44 -10.74 -0.31
CA TRP A 866 8.77 -12.02 -0.07
C TRP A 866 9.56 -12.97 0.86
N ALA A 867 10.88 -12.83 0.95
CA ALA A 867 11.74 -13.60 1.87
C ALA A 867 11.82 -13.02 3.29
N ALA A 868 11.26 -11.83 3.56
CA ALA A 868 11.46 -11.14 4.84
C ALA A 868 10.96 -11.92 6.07
N GLY A 869 9.89 -12.72 5.91
CA GLY A 869 9.38 -13.60 6.97
C GLY A 869 10.39 -14.68 7.36
N VAL A 870 10.88 -15.46 6.40
CA VAL A 870 11.86 -16.53 6.66
C VAL A 870 13.22 -15.99 7.14
N VAL A 871 13.65 -14.80 6.72
CA VAL A 871 14.85 -14.14 7.27
C VAL A 871 14.67 -13.79 8.75
N SER A 872 13.46 -13.37 9.17
CA SER A 872 13.13 -13.19 10.60
C SER A 872 13.01 -14.51 11.36
N VAL A 873 12.50 -15.58 10.74
CA VAL A 873 12.51 -16.94 11.34
C VAL A 873 13.95 -17.42 11.58
N ILE A 874 14.85 -17.26 10.61
CA ILE A 874 16.25 -17.68 10.76
C ILE A 874 16.97 -16.82 11.82
N HIS A 875 16.68 -15.52 11.89
CA HIS A 875 17.12 -14.66 13.01
C HIS A 875 16.68 -15.23 14.38
N THR A 876 15.41 -15.63 14.51
CA THR A 876 14.89 -16.25 15.74
C THR A 876 15.57 -17.58 16.09
N LEU A 877 15.79 -18.45 15.10
CA LEU A 877 16.45 -19.75 15.30
C LEU A 877 17.92 -19.59 15.71
N LEU A 878 18.62 -18.59 15.15
CA LEU A 878 19.98 -18.24 15.56
C LEU A 878 20.02 -17.69 17.00
N ALA A 879 19.10 -16.79 17.37
CA ALA A 879 18.99 -16.29 18.75
C ALA A 879 18.71 -17.41 19.77
N LEU A 880 17.84 -18.37 19.43
CA LEU A 880 17.60 -19.58 20.25
C LEU A 880 18.85 -20.45 20.38
N ARG A 881 19.58 -20.68 19.28
CA ARG A 881 20.83 -21.45 19.24
C ARG A 881 21.95 -20.80 20.07
N HIS A 882 22.10 -19.48 19.97
CA HIS A 882 23.16 -18.72 20.65
C HIS A 882 22.78 -18.24 22.06
N GLY A 883 21.52 -18.36 22.46
CA GLY A 883 21.07 -17.97 23.80
C GLY A 883 21.17 -16.46 24.07
N THR A 884 20.94 -15.65 23.04
CA THR A 884 21.03 -14.18 23.09
C THR A 884 20.03 -13.59 22.11
N ILE A 885 19.31 -12.55 22.53
CA ILE A 885 18.47 -11.71 21.68
C ILE A 885 19.33 -10.51 21.24
N PRO A 886 19.54 -10.27 19.93
CA PRO A 886 20.29 -9.11 19.46
C PRO A 886 19.66 -7.75 19.83
N ALA A 887 20.47 -6.69 19.79
CA ALA A 887 19.99 -5.33 19.94
C ALA A 887 19.22 -4.86 18.71
N GLN A 888 18.36 -3.86 18.86
CA GLN A 888 17.77 -3.16 17.71
C GLN A 888 18.83 -2.28 17.04
N TYR A 889 19.27 -2.68 15.86
CA TYR A 889 20.24 -1.91 15.08
C TYR A 889 19.62 -0.58 14.59
N ARG A 890 20.38 0.52 14.66
CA ARG A 890 19.98 1.91 14.31
C ARG A 890 18.77 2.45 15.07
N PHE A 891 18.68 2.14 16.37
CA PHE A 891 17.70 2.71 17.29
C PHE A 891 18.38 3.63 18.32
N GLU A 892 17.81 4.81 18.50
CA GLU A 892 18.19 5.83 19.49
C GLU A 892 17.07 6.05 20.52
N ARG A 893 15.81 6.04 20.07
CA ARG A 893 14.59 6.03 20.94
C ARG A 893 13.33 5.74 20.12
N LEU A 894 12.26 5.31 20.78
CA LEU A 894 10.92 5.29 20.18
C LEU A 894 10.46 6.71 19.77
N PRO A 895 9.64 6.86 18.71
CA PRO A 895 8.86 8.07 18.48
C PRO A 895 7.98 8.40 19.70
N ASP A 896 7.79 9.69 20.00
CA ASP A 896 7.03 10.14 21.17
C ASP A 896 5.61 9.52 21.24
N ALA A 897 4.94 9.38 20.09
CA ALA A 897 3.61 8.76 19.97
C ALA A 897 3.59 7.26 20.33
N LEU A 898 4.72 6.55 20.20
CA LEU A 898 4.85 5.13 20.58
C LEU A 898 5.43 4.95 21.98
N ALA A 899 6.09 5.97 22.55
CA ALA A 899 6.57 5.94 23.92
C ALA A 899 5.41 5.87 24.93
N ASP A 900 4.31 6.60 24.67
CA ASP A 900 3.09 6.56 25.50
C ASP A 900 2.33 5.22 25.38
N GLU A 901 2.42 4.52 24.24
CA GLU A 901 1.80 3.19 24.04
C GLU A 901 2.70 2.00 24.40
N ALA A 902 3.97 2.22 24.76
CA ALA A 902 4.95 1.17 25.06
C ALA A 902 4.74 0.44 26.40
N ASP A 903 3.53 0.39 26.96
CA ASP A 903 3.24 -0.50 28.09
C ASP A 903 3.23 -1.96 27.60
N GLY A 904 3.71 -2.88 28.44
CA GLY A 904 3.96 -4.27 28.02
C GLY A 904 5.10 -4.49 27.00
N LEU A 905 5.67 -3.45 26.36
CA LEU A 905 6.74 -3.60 25.35
C LEU A 905 8.07 -2.91 25.75
N THR A 906 9.20 -3.40 25.19
CA THR A 906 10.53 -2.78 25.28
C THR A 906 11.35 -3.06 24.01
N VAL A 907 12.05 -2.06 23.46
CA VAL A 907 13.06 -2.25 22.39
C VAL A 907 14.46 -2.38 23.04
N PRO A 908 15.26 -3.42 22.74
CA PRO A 908 16.56 -3.62 23.39
C PRO A 908 17.68 -2.81 22.70
N GLU A 909 18.26 -1.84 23.40
CA GLU A 909 19.43 -1.06 22.94
C GLU A 909 20.76 -1.88 22.93
N GLN A 910 20.80 -3.01 23.63
CA GLN A 910 21.98 -3.88 23.79
C GLN A 910 21.57 -5.36 23.73
N PRO A 911 22.47 -6.29 23.33
CA PRO A 911 22.13 -7.71 23.26
C PRO A 911 21.74 -8.28 24.63
N VAL A 912 20.59 -8.96 24.70
CA VAL A 912 20.01 -9.47 25.95
C VAL A 912 20.31 -10.98 26.07
N PRO A 913 20.98 -11.45 27.14
CA PRO A 913 21.16 -12.88 27.39
C PRO A 913 19.82 -13.61 27.54
N TRP A 914 19.63 -14.66 26.76
CA TRP A 914 18.40 -15.46 26.71
C TRP A 914 18.73 -16.96 26.95
N PRO A 915 19.17 -17.32 28.17
CA PRO A 915 19.56 -18.70 28.51
C PRO A 915 18.33 -19.61 28.62
N ALA A 916 18.50 -20.88 28.24
CA ALA A 916 17.45 -21.89 28.39
C ALA A 916 17.09 -22.11 29.88
N SER A 917 15.80 -22.34 30.16
CA SER A 917 15.27 -22.46 31.52
C SER A 917 14.58 -23.82 31.71
N ALA A 918 14.82 -24.46 32.85
CA ALA A 918 14.10 -25.69 33.22
C ALA A 918 12.59 -25.45 33.41
N ALA A 919 12.19 -24.24 33.80
CA ALA A 919 10.82 -23.93 34.21
C ALA A 919 9.85 -23.64 33.05
N ARG A 920 10.34 -23.06 31.95
CA ARG A 920 9.55 -22.78 30.73
C ARG A 920 10.45 -22.69 29.50
N PRO A 921 9.95 -23.03 28.30
CA PRO A 921 10.67 -22.75 27.07
C PRO A 921 10.84 -21.24 26.86
N ARG A 922 11.95 -20.89 26.22
CA ARG A 922 12.14 -19.66 25.46
C ARG A 922 11.22 -19.67 24.24
N ARG A 923 10.46 -18.57 24.04
CA ARG A 923 9.57 -18.39 22.89
C ARG A 923 9.69 -16.99 22.31
N ALA A 924 9.61 -16.89 20.99
CA ALA A 924 9.54 -15.62 20.28
C ALA A 924 8.50 -15.66 19.17
N ALA A 925 8.01 -14.50 18.76
CA ALA A 925 7.10 -14.37 17.63
C ALA A 925 7.77 -13.65 16.44
N VAL A 926 7.25 -13.89 15.24
CA VAL A 926 7.67 -13.26 13.98
C VAL A 926 6.44 -12.70 13.28
N SER A 927 6.42 -11.39 13.03
CA SER A 927 5.37 -10.71 12.26
C SER A 927 5.76 -10.53 10.80
N GLY A 928 4.80 -10.73 9.90
CA GLY A 928 4.89 -10.33 8.50
C GLY A 928 3.57 -9.73 8.05
N PHE A 929 3.57 -8.45 7.68
CA PHE A 929 2.38 -7.72 7.24
C PHE A 929 2.57 -7.30 5.79
N GLY A 930 1.92 -8.02 4.88
CA GLY A 930 2.05 -7.83 3.45
C GLY A 930 1.16 -6.71 2.91
N PHE A 931 1.62 -6.11 1.82
CA PHE A 931 0.84 -5.16 1.02
C PHE A 931 -0.53 -5.76 0.65
N GLY A 932 -1.58 -4.92 0.59
CA GLY A 932 -2.96 -5.41 0.54
C GLY A 932 -3.55 -5.83 1.89
N GLY A 933 -2.80 -5.71 2.99
CA GLY A 933 -3.26 -6.08 4.32
C GLY A 933 -3.30 -7.59 4.51
N THR A 934 -2.21 -8.28 4.15
CA THR A 934 -2.05 -9.74 4.23
C THR A 934 -1.15 -10.12 5.39
N ASN A 935 -1.74 -10.43 6.54
CA ASN A 935 -1.00 -10.58 7.79
C ASN A 935 -0.69 -12.04 8.11
N ALA A 936 0.49 -12.25 8.71
CA ALA A 936 0.88 -13.48 9.37
C ALA A 936 1.64 -13.16 10.66
N HIS A 937 1.33 -13.89 11.74
CA HIS A 937 2.04 -13.84 13.00
C HIS A 937 2.38 -15.27 13.45
N MET A 938 3.67 -15.60 13.51
CA MET A 938 4.17 -16.95 13.79
C MET A 938 4.83 -17.00 15.15
N ILE A 939 4.47 -17.97 16.00
CA ILE A 939 5.15 -18.22 17.28
C ILE A 939 6.15 -19.37 17.09
N ILE A 940 7.36 -19.21 17.61
CA ILE A 940 8.45 -20.20 17.61
C ILE A 940 8.88 -20.48 19.05
N SER A 941 9.26 -21.73 19.35
CA SER A 941 9.68 -22.15 20.70
C SER A 941 10.89 -23.10 20.67
N GLU A 942 11.63 -23.23 21.77
CA GLU A 942 12.71 -24.21 21.86
C GLU A 942 12.23 -25.67 22.09
N ASP A 943 13.07 -26.65 21.77
CA ASP A 943 12.84 -28.09 22.05
C ASP A 943 12.97 -28.40 23.55
N HIS A 944 11.97 -28.01 24.34
CA HIS A 944 11.99 -28.17 25.80
C HIS A 944 11.64 -29.60 26.25
N ARG A 945 12.66 -30.46 26.31
CA ARG A 945 12.56 -31.93 26.57
C ARG A 945 12.04 -32.35 27.96
N GLY A 946 11.44 -31.43 28.72
CA GLY A 946 10.89 -31.68 30.07
C GLY A 946 9.37 -31.78 30.16
N SER A 947 8.60 -31.40 29.13
CA SER A 947 7.13 -31.25 29.25
C SER A 947 6.36 -31.64 27.98
N ARG A 948 5.34 -32.52 28.13
CA ARG A 948 4.28 -32.67 27.12
C ARG A 948 3.23 -31.54 27.19
N SER A 949 3.12 -30.84 28.32
CA SER A 949 2.14 -29.77 28.57
C SER A 949 2.76 -28.36 28.43
N GLY A 950 3.68 -28.20 27.48
CA GLY A 950 4.36 -26.94 27.16
C GLY A 950 4.63 -26.73 25.67
N HIS A 951 4.47 -27.80 24.87
CA HIS A 951 4.18 -27.69 23.45
C HIS A 951 2.73 -27.20 23.29
N PRO A 952 2.44 -26.35 22.28
CA PRO A 952 1.08 -25.98 21.91
C PRO A 952 0.19 -27.17 21.54
N ALA A 953 -1.11 -26.94 21.48
CA ALA A 953 -2.01 -27.83 20.75
C ALA A 953 -1.54 -27.94 19.28
N ALA A 954 -1.65 -29.12 18.68
CA ALA A 954 -1.47 -29.24 17.24
C ALA A 954 -2.60 -28.52 16.49
N LEU A 955 -2.36 -28.13 15.24
CA LEU A 955 -3.44 -27.68 14.37
C LEU A 955 -4.45 -28.84 14.20
N PRO A 956 -5.77 -28.57 14.24
CA PRO A 956 -6.79 -29.61 14.18
C PRO A 956 -6.59 -30.57 13.01
N ALA A 957 -6.82 -31.87 13.25
CA ALA A 957 -6.78 -32.87 12.19
C ALA A 957 -7.76 -32.50 11.04
N PRO A 958 -7.39 -32.74 9.77
CA PRO A 958 -8.25 -32.47 8.62
C PRO A 958 -9.67 -33.02 8.79
N VAL A 959 -10.68 -32.18 8.58
CA VAL A 959 -12.07 -32.60 8.63
C VAL A 959 -12.34 -33.57 7.46
N GLY A 960 -12.61 -34.84 7.77
CA GLY A 960 -12.97 -35.88 6.79
C GLY A 960 -14.35 -35.72 6.13
N GLU A 961 -14.80 -34.48 5.94
CA GLU A 961 -16.06 -34.08 5.33
C GLU A 961 -15.86 -33.77 3.83
N ASP A 962 -16.94 -33.80 3.04
CA ASP A 962 -16.92 -33.32 1.66
C ASP A 962 -16.72 -31.79 1.61
N LEU A 963 -15.82 -31.34 0.74
CA LEU A 963 -15.79 -29.96 0.27
C LEU A 963 -16.67 -29.85 -0.99
N VAL A 964 -17.45 -28.79 -1.10
CA VAL A 964 -18.48 -28.61 -2.13
C VAL A 964 -18.41 -27.24 -2.77
N LEU A 965 -18.64 -27.19 -4.08
CA LEU A 965 -18.86 -25.95 -4.83
C LEU A 965 -20.33 -25.56 -4.71
N VAL A 966 -20.61 -24.35 -4.22
CA VAL A 966 -21.99 -23.83 -4.01
C VAL A 966 -22.38 -22.72 -4.99
N GLY A 967 -21.41 -22.13 -5.69
CA GLY A 967 -21.64 -21.11 -6.71
C GLY A 967 -20.40 -20.80 -7.53
N TRP A 968 -20.61 -20.16 -8.68
CA TRP A 968 -19.54 -19.67 -9.55
C TRP A 968 -20.00 -18.46 -10.36
N SER A 969 -19.04 -17.71 -10.87
CA SER A 969 -19.22 -16.64 -11.86
C SER A 969 -17.95 -16.52 -12.73
N SER A 970 -18.05 -15.80 -13.85
CA SER A 970 -16.91 -15.62 -14.75
C SER A 970 -17.02 -14.31 -15.53
N HIS A 971 -15.90 -13.64 -15.77
CA HIS A 971 -15.84 -12.50 -16.68
C HIS A 971 -14.83 -12.75 -17.80
N GLN A 972 -15.35 -12.87 -19.02
CA GLN A 972 -14.59 -13.10 -20.25
C GLN A 972 -14.82 -11.94 -21.25
N PRO A 973 -13.90 -11.73 -22.21
CA PRO A 973 -14.14 -10.88 -23.38
C PRO A 973 -15.40 -11.28 -24.17
N GLY A 974 -15.97 -10.36 -24.94
CA GLY A 974 -17.34 -10.47 -25.48
C GLY A 974 -18.46 -10.36 -24.42
N GLY A 975 -18.21 -10.74 -23.16
CA GLY A 975 -19.18 -10.73 -22.06
C GLY A 975 -20.28 -11.78 -22.15
N PRO A 976 -19.96 -13.08 -22.38
CA PRO A 976 -20.96 -14.16 -22.43
C PRO A 976 -21.70 -14.34 -21.09
N ASP A 977 -22.94 -14.82 -21.16
CA ASP A 977 -23.71 -15.24 -19.99
C ASP A 977 -23.35 -16.68 -19.54
N ALA A 978 -23.93 -17.12 -18.42
CA ALA A 978 -23.62 -18.42 -17.83
C ALA A 978 -24.00 -19.61 -18.74
N ASP A 979 -25.06 -19.49 -19.54
CA ASP A 979 -25.48 -20.53 -20.49
C ASP A 979 -24.50 -20.62 -21.67
N ALA A 980 -24.03 -19.47 -22.18
CA ALA A 980 -23.00 -19.41 -23.21
C ALA A 980 -21.66 -19.98 -22.72
N VAL A 981 -21.23 -19.62 -21.50
CA VAL A 981 -20.00 -20.18 -20.88
C VAL A 981 -20.13 -21.69 -20.65
N ALA A 982 -21.28 -22.18 -20.18
CA ALA A 982 -21.54 -23.61 -20.00
C ALA A 982 -21.61 -24.36 -21.35
N ALA A 983 -22.13 -23.73 -22.41
CA ALA A 983 -22.12 -24.30 -23.76
C ALA A 983 -20.69 -24.39 -24.33
N TRP A 984 -19.88 -23.34 -24.18
CA TRP A 984 -18.47 -23.31 -24.59
C TRP A 984 -17.64 -24.36 -23.84
N ALA A 985 -17.69 -24.37 -22.51
CA ALA A 985 -16.98 -25.34 -21.67
C ALA A 985 -17.35 -26.81 -21.98
N ALA A 986 -18.56 -27.04 -22.49
CA ALA A 986 -19.03 -28.36 -22.91
C ALA A 986 -18.83 -28.64 -24.43
N GLY A 987 -18.00 -27.86 -25.13
CA GLY A 987 -17.62 -28.07 -26.53
C GLY A 987 -18.73 -27.79 -27.56
N ARG A 988 -19.73 -26.97 -27.20
CA ARG A 988 -20.92 -26.67 -28.03
C ARG A 988 -21.16 -25.18 -28.32
N GLY A 989 -20.49 -24.29 -27.58
CA GLY A 989 -20.54 -22.84 -27.80
C GLY A 989 -19.55 -22.35 -28.86
N GLU A 990 -19.52 -21.03 -29.06
CA GLU A 990 -18.41 -20.37 -29.73
C GLU A 990 -17.31 -20.04 -28.71
N ASP A 991 -16.06 -19.91 -29.17
CA ASP A 991 -14.95 -19.50 -28.30
C ASP A 991 -15.06 -18.01 -27.93
N PRO A 992 -14.77 -17.62 -26.67
CA PRO A 992 -14.67 -16.22 -26.27
C PRO A 992 -13.64 -15.43 -27.08
N GLU A 993 -13.80 -14.11 -27.16
CA GLU A 993 -12.76 -13.25 -27.74
C GLU A 993 -11.45 -13.37 -26.91
N PRO A 994 -10.26 -13.32 -27.52
CA PRO A 994 -9.01 -13.64 -26.82
C PRO A 994 -8.51 -12.54 -25.86
N SER A 995 -9.05 -11.33 -25.91
CA SER A 995 -8.61 -10.18 -25.11
C SER A 995 -9.71 -9.13 -25.01
N PHE A 996 -9.77 -8.37 -23.90
CA PHE A 996 -10.58 -7.15 -23.79
C PHE A 996 -10.02 -5.98 -24.62
N GLY A 997 -8.90 -6.18 -25.32
CA GLY A 997 -8.24 -5.20 -26.16
C GLY A 997 -7.34 -4.22 -25.40
N THR A 998 -6.94 -3.16 -26.09
CA THR A 998 -5.96 -2.18 -25.60
C THR A 998 -6.38 -1.52 -24.29
N THR A 999 -7.67 -1.24 -24.13
CA THR A 999 -8.28 -0.56 -22.96
C THR A 999 -9.36 -1.43 -22.34
N TYR A 1000 -9.24 -1.73 -21.04
CA TYR A 1000 -10.30 -2.43 -20.32
C TYR A 1000 -11.43 -1.45 -19.93
N PRO A 1001 -12.72 -1.82 -20.10
CA PRO A 1001 -13.85 -0.94 -19.77
C PRO A 1001 -14.05 -0.85 -18.24
N VAL A 1002 -13.46 0.18 -17.63
CA VAL A 1002 -13.63 0.48 -16.19
C VAL A 1002 -15.12 0.76 -15.90
N PRO A 1003 -15.79 0.00 -14.99
CA PRO A 1003 -17.19 0.22 -14.68
C PRO A 1003 -17.45 1.61 -14.08
N PRO A 1004 -18.65 2.20 -14.30
CA PRO A 1004 -19.04 3.46 -13.69
C PRO A 1004 -19.07 3.37 -12.15
N PHE A 1005 -18.85 4.49 -11.46
CA PHE A 1005 -18.69 4.57 -10.00
C PHE A 1005 -19.86 3.97 -9.19
N GLN A 1006 -21.07 3.94 -9.77
CA GLN A 1006 -22.26 3.32 -9.19
C GLN A 1006 -22.14 1.79 -9.07
N GLN A 1007 -21.37 1.16 -9.98
CA GLN A 1007 -21.09 -0.29 -9.99
C GLN A 1007 -19.78 -0.58 -9.26
N LEU A 1008 -18.70 0.14 -9.60
CA LEU A 1008 -17.40 0.03 -8.95
C LEU A 1008 -17.18 1.23 -8.01
N ARG A 1009 -17.35 1.02 -6.69
CA ARG A 1009 -17.19 2.06 -5.65
C ARG A 1009 -15.71 2.35 -5.35
N MET A 1010 -14.97 2.79 -6.36
CA MET A 1010 -13.53 3.08 -6.31
C MET A 1010 -13.27 4.48 -6.91
N PRO A 1011 -12.36 5.29 -6.34
CA PRO A 1011 -12.05 6.62 -6.89
C PRO A 1011 -11.62 6.53 -8.37
N PRO A 1012 -12.08 7.44 -9.25
CA PRO A 1012 -11.71 7.41 -10.67
C PRO A 1012 -10.20 7.50 -11.01
N PRO A 1013 -9.30 8.05 -10.16
CA PRO A 1013 -7.85 7.86 -10.33
C PRO A 1013 -7.44 6.39 -10.12
N THR A 1014 -7.69 5.85 -8.92
CA THR A 1014 -7.44 4.46 -8.54
C THR A 1014 -7.99 3.46 -9.56
N ALA A 1015 -9.24 3.64 -9.99
CA ALA A 1015 -9.92 2.76 -10.95
C ALA A 1015 -9.32 2.76 -12.37
N ARG A 1016 -8.47 3.74 -12.71
CA ARG A 1016 -7.72 3.77 -13.98
C ARG A 1016 -6.26 3.31 -13.84
N ALA A 1017 -5.70 3.34 -12.63
CA ALA A 1017 -4.39 2.76 -12.33
C ALA A 1017 -4.47 1.25 -12.00
N THR A 1018 -5.64 0.78 -11.54
CA THR A 1018 -5.92 -0.62 -11.22
C THR A 1018 -5.90 -1.50 -12.47
N ASP A 1019 -5.16 -2.61 -12.43
CA ASP A 1019 -5.08 -3.59 -13.51
C ASP A 1019 -6.42 -4.31 -13.72
N ARG A 1020 -6.66 -4.72 -14.97
CA ARG A 1020 -7.91 -5.39 -15.35
C ARG A 1020 -8.15 -6.65 -14.54
N THR A 1021 -7.13 -7.42 -14.17
CA THR A 1021 -7.25 -8.62 -13.32
C THR A 1021 -7.98 -8.33 -12.00
N GLN A 1022 -7.59 -7.28 -11.27
CA GLN A 1022 -8.22 -6.91 -10.01
C GLN A 1022 -9.67 -6.43 -10.20
N LEU A 1023 -9.95 -5.71 -11.30
CA LEU A 1023 -11.30 -5.25 -11.65
C LEU A 1023 -12.22 -6.40 -12.08
N MET A 1024 -11.69 -7.37 -12.82
CA MET A 1024 -12.38 -8.59 -13.25
C MET A 1024 -12.79 -9.43 -12.04
N MET A 1025 -11.95 -9.57 -11.03
CA MET A 1025 -12.29 -10.24 -9.76
C MET A 1025 -13.42 -9.55 -9.01
N VAL A 1026 -13.33 -8.23 -8.80
CA VAL A 1026 -14.42 -7.47 -8.13
C VAL A 1026 -15.74 -7.65 -8.88
N ARG A 1027 -15.71 -7.61 -10.22
CA ARG A 1027 -16.89 -7.86 -11.04
C ARG A 1027 -17.44 -9.28 -10.87
N CYS A 1028 -16.59 -10.33 -10.89
CA CYS A 1028 -17.04 -11.70 -10.68
C CYS A 1028 -17.77 -11.86 -9.32
N MET A 1029 -17.27 -11.26 -8.25
CA MET A 1029 -17.92 -11.29 -6.92
C MET A 1029 -19.25 -10.50 -6.88
N GLN A 1030 -19.43 -9.51 -7.77
CA GLN A 1030 -20.71 -8.81 -7.98
C GLN A 1030 -21.70 -9.63 -8.84
N GLU A 1031 -21.20 -10.53 -9.70
CA GLU A 1031 -21.98 -11.38 -10.60
C GLU A 1031 -22.30 -12.77 -10.03
N LEU A 1032 -21.80 -13.10 -8.83
CA LEU A 1032 -22.29 -14.26 -8.05
C LEU A 1032 -23.78 -14.09 -7.67
N ASP A 1033 -24.46 -15.23 -7.51
CA ASP A 1033 -25.79 -15.32 -6.91
C ASP A 1033 -25.85 -14.66 -5.52
N GLU A 1034 -27.00 -14.07 -5.19
CA GLU A 1034 -27.16 -13.29 -3.96
C GLU A 1034 -27.04 -14.15 -2.69
N ALA A 1035 -27.56 -15.38 -2.68
CA ALA A 1035 -27.46 -16.25 -1.50
C ALA A 1035 -26.02 -16.76 -1.30
N VAL A 1036 -25.33 -17.09 -2.39
CA VAL A 1036 -23.90 -17.47 -2.37
C VAL A 1036 -23.02 -16.28 -1.92
N ARG A 1037 -23.28 -15.07 -2.42
CA ARG A 1037 -22.61 -13.85 -1.96
C ARG A 1037 -22.90 -13.58 -0.48
N GLN A 1038 -24.15 -13.75 -0.03
CA GLN A 1038 -24.53 -13.48 1.35
C GLN A 1038 -23.81 -14.43 2.32
N LEU A 1039 -23.68 -15.73 2.00
CA LEU A 1039 -22.84 -16.66 2.78
C LEU A 1039 -21.42 -16.11 2.99
N CYS A 1040 -20.79 -15.62 1.93
CA CYS A 1040 -19.43 -15.06 1.98
C CYS A 1040 -19.32 -13.81 2.87
N LEU A 1041 -20.40 -13.05 3.04
CA LEU A 1041 -20.48 -11.83 3.85
C LEU A 1041 -20.87 -12.13 5.30
N ASP A 1042 -21.78 -13.08 5.55
CA ASP A 1042 -22.11 -13.55 6.90
C ASP A 1042 -20.87 -14.17 7.54
N HIS A 1043 -20.14 -15.00 6.79
CA HIS A 1043 -18.85 -15.56 7.19
C HIS A 1043 -17.66 -14.64 6.94
N HIS A 1044 -17.82 -13.33 6.69
CA HIS A 1044 -16.70 -12.43 6.29
C HIS A 1044 -15.42 -12.57 7.12
N LYS A 1045 -15.50 -12.86 8.43
CA LYS A 1045 -14.33 -13.12 9.28
C LYS A 1045 -13.55 -14.38 8.93
N THR A 1046 -14.23 -15.43 8.45
CA THR A 1046 -13.67 -16.74 8.05
C THR A 1046 -13.86 -17.03 6.55
N THR A 1047 -14.19 -16.04 5.73
CA THR A 1047 -14.13 -16.15 4.26
C THR A 1047 -12.70 -15.87 3.78
N GLY A 1048 -12.07 -16.88 3.17
CA GLY A 1048 -10.76 -16.78 2.52
C GLY A 1048 -10.86 -16.46 1.02
N VAL A 1049 -9.76 -15.96 0.44
CA VAL A 1049 -9.63 -15.65 -0.99
C VAL A 1049 -8.33 -16.25 -1.54
N VAL A 1050 -8.43 -17.18 -2.49
CA VAL A 1050 -7.29 -17.88 -3.10
C VAL A 1050 -7.35 -17.67 -4.61
N VAL A 1051 -6.35 -16.99 -5.18
CA VAL A 1051 -6.35 -16.61 -6.61
C VAL A 1051 -5.19 -17.25 -7.35
N GLY A 1052 -5.51 -18.07 -8.34
CA GLY A 1052 -4.55 -18.52 -9.35
C GLY A 1052 -4.24 -17.43 -10.36
N HIS A 1053 -2.97 -17.03 -10.45
CA HIS A 1053 -2.44 -16.14 -11.48
C HIS A 1053 -1.14 -16.70 -12.06
N THR A 1054 -0.62 -16.12 -13.14
CA THR A 1054 0.68 -16.53 -13.70
C THR A 1054 1.47 -15.32 -14.16
N GLY A 1055 2.64 -15.11 -13.55
CA GLY A 1055 3.52 -14.01 -13.93
C GLY A 1055 2.96 -12.61 -13.61
N ALA A 1056 3.52 -11.60 -14.27
CA ALA A 1056 3.26 -10.19 -13.99
C ALA A 1056 1.93 -9.71 -14.61
N THR A 1057 1.23 -8.77 -13.93
CA THR A 1057 -0.01 -8.20 -14.48
C THR A 1057 0.26 -7.33 -15.71
N ARG A 1058 -0.79 -7.00 -16.48
CA ARG A 1058 -0.63 -6.19 -17.69
C ARG A 1058 -0.11 -4.79 -17.39
N ASN A 1059 -0.56 -4.17 -16.30
CA ASN A 1059 -0.05 -2.87 -15.88
C ASN A 1059 1.41 -2.97 -15.40
N ALA A 1060 1.81 -4.04 -14.71
CA ALA A 1060 3.20 -4.25 -14.29
C ALA A 1060 4.14 -4.33 -15.49
N LEU A 1061 3.78 -5.13 -16.50
CA LEU A 1061 4.52 -5.26 -17.76
C LEU A 1061 4.67 -3.91 -18.50
N LEU A 1062 3.61 -3.10 -18.54
CA LEU A 1062 3.65 -1.78 -19.18
C LEU A 1062 4.50 -0.77 -18.40
N TYR A 1063 4.42 -0.75 -17.05
CA TYR A 1063 5.31 0.08 -16.23
C TYR A 1063 6.78 -0.34 -16.36
N LYS A 1064 7.06 -1.65 -16.50
CA LYS A 1064 8.41 -2.17 -16.79
C LYS A 1064 8.96 -1.65 -18.11
N THR A 1065 8.19 -1.69 -19.20
CA THR A 1065 8.64 -1.07 -20.48
C THR A 1065 8.86 0.45 -20.34
N ARG A 1066 7.92 1.14 -19.69
CA ARG A 1066 7.93 2.60 -19.52
C ARG A 1066 9.12 3.08 -18.67
N ALA A 1067 9.50 2.35 -17.62
CA ALA A 1067 10.63 2.67 -16.76
C ALA A 1067 12.00 2.61 -17.46
N TYR A 1068 12.12 1.84 -18.54
CA TYR A 1068 13.39 1.57 -19.22
C TYR A 1068 13.70 2.48 -20.41
N LEU A 1069 12.82 3.43 -20.76
CA LEU A 1069 12.98 4.29 -21.96
C LEU A 1069 14.36 4.99 -22.03
N ASP A 1070 14.88 5.54 -20.93
CA ASP A 1070 16.21 6.17 -20.87
C ASP A 1070 17.37 5.17 -21.04
N GLU A 1071 17.21 3.95 -20.52
CA GLU A 1071 18.22 2.88 -20.60
C GLU A 1071 18.25 2.28 -22.01
N ILE A 1072 17.08 2.06 -22.61
CA ILE A 1072 16.92 1.65 -24.01
C ILE A 1072 17.52 2.72 -24.92
N GLY A 1073 17.16 3.99 -24.72
CA GLY A 1073 17.71 5.14 -25.44
C GLY A 1073 19.22 5.29 -25.28
N HIS A 1074 19.79 4.90 -24.14
CA HIS A 1074 21.24 4.84 -23.94
C HIS A 1074 21.89 3.67 -24.68
N ALA A 1075 21.29 2.48 -24.61
CA ALA A 1075 21.83 1.25 -25.20
C ALA A 1075 21.92 1.31 -26.73
N VAL A 1076 20.95 1.95 -27.39
CA VAL A 1076 20.91 2.10 -28.85
C VAL A 1076 21.63 3.35 -29.37
N ALA A 1077 22.22 4.16 -28.47
CA ALA A 1077 22.80 5.46 -28.81
C ALA A 1077 24.02 5.33 -29.75
N GLY A 1078 23.80 5.56 -31.05
CA GLY A 1078 24.82 5.41 -32.09
C GLY A 1078 25.03 3.98 -32.58
N ALA A 1079 24.08 3.07 -32.29
CA ALA A 1079 24.08 1.72 -32.86
C ALA A 1079 23.83 1.72 -34.38
N ASP A 1080 23.03 2.67 -34.88
CA ASP A 1080 22.58 2.75 -36.28
C ASP A 1080 22.45 4.23 -36.73
N GLU A 1081 21.99 4.47 -37.96
CA GLU A 1081 21.69 5.81 -38.45
C GLU A 1081 20.75 6.57 -37.50
N ARG A 1082 21.11 7.83 -37.22
CA ARG A 1082 20.41 8.70 -36.25
C ARG A 1082 18.91 8.85 -36.54
N ALA A 1083 18.50 8.77 -37.80
CA ALA A 1083 17.08 8.82 -38.19
C ALA A 1083 16.33 7.53 -37.80
N THR A 1084 16.92 6.36 -38.09
CA THR A 1084 16.39 5.04 -37.72
C THR A 1084 16.26 4.91 -36.20
N THR A 1085 17.33 5.24 -35.46
CA THR A 1085 17.33 5.21 -33.99
C THR A 1085 16.28 6.15 -33.39
N ALA A 1086 16.16 7.38 -33.91
CA ALA A 1086 15.16 8.33 -33.42
C ALA A 1086 13.72 7.87 -33.69
N LYS A 1087 13.46 7.29 -34.87
CA LYS A 1087 12.14 6.74 -35.24
C LYS A 1087 11.73 5.57 -34.32
N PHE A 1088 12.66 4.64 -34.06
CA PHE A 1088 12.42 3.53 -33.13
C PHE A 1088 12.08 4.04 -31.72
N LEU A 1089 12.91 4.93 -31.17
CA LEU A 1089 12.71 5.46 -29.82
C LEU A 1089 11.39 6.25 -29.70
N GLN A 1090 11.04 7.05 -30.71
CA GLN A 1090 9.76 7.76 -30.74
C GLN A 1090 8.57 6.78 -30.73
N ARG A 1091 8.58 5.74 -31.59
CA ARG A 1091 7.53 4.72 -31.62
C ARG A 1091 7.39 4.02 -30.26
N LEU A 1092 8.52 3.67 -29.63
CA LEU A 1092 8.55 3.02 -28.32
C LEU A 1092 8.02 3.93 -27.20
N GLU A 1093 8.40 5.21 -27.18
CA GLU A 1093 7.89 6.20 -26.24
C GLU A 1093 6.39 6.43 -26.42
N GLU A 1094 5.91 6.62 -27.66
CA GLU A 1094 4.47 6.76 -27.97
C GLU A 1094 3.67 5.52 -27.54
N ARG A 1095 4.21 4.32 -27.75
CA ARG A 1095 3.58 3.05 -27.34
C ARG A 1095 3.58 2.90 -25.81
N ALA A 1096 4.71 3.12 -25.13
CA ALA A 1096 4.80 2.99 -23.68
C ALA A 1096 3.96 4.05 -22.93
N THR A 1097 3.95 5.29 -23.41
CA THR A 1097 3.22 6.40 -22.77
C THR A 1097 1.74 6.47 -23.16
N GLY A 1098 1.37 5.95 -24.33
CA GLY A 1098 -0.03 5.85 -24.77
C GLY A 1098 -0.79 4.65 -24.19
N LEU A 1099 -0.09 3.57 -23.82
CA LEU A 1099 -0.70 2.37 -23.22
C LEU A 1099 -0.88 2.44 -21.70
N ILE A 1100 -0.05 3.22 -20.99
CA ILE A 1100 -0.17 3.42 -19.54
C ILE A 1100 0.24 4.84 -19.12
N ALA A 1101 -0.52 5.41 -18.17
CA ALA A 1101 -0.25 6.73 -17.61
C ALA A 1101 1.09 6.76 -16.86
N ALA A 1102 1.59 7.97 -16.55
CA ALA A 1102 2.72 8.11 -15.66
C ALA A 1102 2.37 7.60 -14.24
N PRO A 1103 3.29 6.93 -13.53
CA PRO A 1103 2.97 6.26 -12.27
C PRO A 1103 2.71 7.25 -11.13
N THR A 1104 1.70 6.93 -10.33
CA THR A 1104 1.18 7.68 -9.17
C THR A 1104 1.15 6.79 -7.91
N GLU A 1105 0.68 7.31 -6.77
CA GLU A 1105 0.44 6.51 -5.57
C GLU A 1105 -0.59 5.36 -5.79
N ASP A 1106 -1.55 5.53 -6.71
CA ASP A 1106 -2.49 4.46 -7.09
C ASP A 1106 -1.83 3.35 -7.93
N SER A 1107 -0.66 3.60 -8.53
CA SER A 1107 -0.11 2.74 -9.58
C SER A 1107 0.48 1.43 -9.07
N PHE A 1108 1.31 1.47 -8.02
CA PHE A 1108 1.87 0.25 -7.41
C PHE A 1108 0.77 -0.66 -6.82
N PRO A 1109 -0.19 -0.17 -6.02
CA PRO A 1109 -1.34 -0.99 -5.62
C PRO A 1109 -2.18 -1.50 -6.80
N GLY A 1110 -2.20 -0.76 -7.91
CA GLY A 1110 -2.96 -1.10 -9.10
C GLY A 1110 -2.34 -2.22 -9.93
N GLU A 1111 -1.02 -2.42 -9.89
CA GLU A 1111 -0.32 -3.41 -10.73
C GLU A 1111 0.12 -4.68 -9.99
N MET A 1112 0.31 -4.66 -8.68
CA MET A 1112 0.76 -5.84 -7.91
C MET A 1112 -0.17 -7.07 -8.07
N PRO A 1113 0.36 -8.27 -8.40
CA PRO A 1113 -0.38 -9.53 -8.48
C PRO A 1113 -1.10 -9.92 -7.18
N ASN A 1114 -0.42 -9.87 -6.03
CA ASN A 1114 -1.00 -10.17 -4.72
C ASN A 1114 -2.27 -9.36 -4.42
N VAL A 1115 -2.35 -8.13 -4.95
CA VAL A 1115 -3.48 -7.23 -4.72
C VAL A 1115 -4.74 -7.68 -5.46
N ILE A 1116 -4.65 -8.62 -6.41
CA ILE A 1116 -5.82 -9.27 -7.02
C ILE A 1116 -6.68 -9.98 -5.95
N ALA A 1117 -6.06 -10.78 -5.06
CA ALA A 1117 -6.76 -11.41 -3.95
C ALA A 1117 -7.15 -10.39 -2.86
N ALA A 1118 -6.22 -9.50 -2.50
CA ALA A 1118 -6.44 -8.50 -1.46
C ALA A 1118 -7.56 -7.50 -1.80
N ARG A 1119 -7.77 -7.18 -3.09
CA ARG A 1119 -8.82 -6.27 -3.55
C ARG A 1119 -10.21 -6.83 -3.28
N LEU A 1120 -10.41 -8.15 -3.36
CA LEU A 1120 -11.66 -8.78 -2.92
C LEU A 1120 -11.86 -8.63 -1.41
N SER A 1121 -10.87 -9.01 -0.59
CA SER A 1121 -10.90 -8.80 0.87
C SER A 1121 -11.20 -7.35 1.24
N ASN A 1122 -10.54 -6.39 0.59
CA ASN A 1122 -10.68 -4.97 0.88
C ASN A 1122 -12.04 -4.37 0.46
N TYR A 1123 -12.56 -4.77 -0.71
CA TYR A 1123 -13.82 -4.24 -1.20
C TYR A 1123 -15.03 -4.83 -0.45
N PHE A 1124 -14.99 -6.13 -0.11
CA PHE A 1124 -16.09 -6.85 0.52
C PHE A 1124 -15.96 -7.00 2.06
N ASP A 1125 -14.83 -6.61 2.65
CA ASP A 1125 -14.50 -6.71 4.10
C ASP A 1125 -14.26 -8.15 4.61
N LEU A 1126 -13.63 -8.98 3.76
CA LEU A 1126 -13.32 -10.38 4.08
C LEU A 1126 -11.97 -10.45 4.82
N ARG A 1127 -11.98 -11.11 5.99
CA ARG A 1127 -10.90 -11.15 7.00
C ARG A 1127 -10.45 -12.57 7.36
N GLY A 1128 -10.76 -13.56 6.51
CA GLY A 1128 -10.15 -14.89 6.58
C GLY A 1128 -8.66 -14.80 6.26
N LEU A 1129 -8.25 -15.28 5.08
CA LEU A 1129 -6.93 -15.06 4.51
C LEU A 1129 -7.09 -14.55 3.07
N ASN A 1130 -6.08 -13.89 2.50
CA ASN A 1130 -6.01 -13.75 1.04
C ASN A 1130 -4.61 -14.05 0.52
N ILE A 1131 -4.56 -14.72 -0.64
CA ILE A 1131 -3.35 -15.32 -1.20
C ILE A 1131 -3.47 -15.44 -2.72
N THR A 1132 -2.38 -15.16 -3.43
CA THR A 1132 -2.21 -15.44 -4.86
C THR A 1132 -1.19 -16.57 -5.04
N VAL A 1133 -1.39 -17.44 -6.03
CA VAL A 1133 -0.54 -18.61 -6.30
C VAL A 1133 -0.19 -18.75 -7.78
N ASP A 1134 1.03 -19.22 -8.06
CA ASP A 1134 1.55 -19.46 -9.43
C ASP A 1134 2.03 -20.92 -9.60
N ALA A 1135 1.28 -21.70 -10.36
CA ALA A 1135 1.63 -23.03 -10.87
C ALA A 1135 1.59 -23.06 -12.41
N GLY A 1136 1.83 -21.91 -13.07
CA GLY A 1136 1.63 -21.75 -14.50
C GLY A 1136 0.17 -21.98 -14.91
N GLU A 1137 -0.07 -22.74 -15.98
CA GLU A 1137 -1.42 -23.08 -16.43
C GLU A 1137 -2.26 -23.82 -15.36
N ALA A 1138 -1.61 -24.43 -14.36
CA ALA A 1138 -2.29 -25.09 -13.25
C ALA A 1138 -2.68 -24.15 -12.09
N SER A 1139 -2.40 -22.83 -12.15
CA SER A 1139 -2.64 -21.91 -11.02
C SER A 1139 -4.07 -21.93 -10.45
N LEU A 1140 -5.10 -22.18 -11.27
CA LEU A 1140 -6.47 -22.35 -10.77
C LEU A 1140 -6.65 -23.66 -9.98
N LEU A 1141 -6.05 -24.76 -10.43
CA LEU A 1141 -6.10 -26.05 -9.73
C LEU A 1141 -5.31 -25.99 -8.41
N GLU A 1142 -4.17 -25.31 -8.43
CA GLU A 1142 -3.37 -24.98 -7.24
C GLU A 1142 -4.19 -24.13 -6.24
N ALA A 1143 -4.95 -23.14 -6.74
CA ALA A 1143 -5.85 -22.36 -5.89
C ALA A 1143 -6.96 -23.21 -5.24
N PHE A 1144 -7.48 -24.24 -5.93
CA PHE A 1144 -8.41 -25.20 -5.31
C PHE A 1144 -7.72 -26.04 -4.22
N ASP A 1145 -6.54 -26.61 -4.49
CA ASP A 1145 -5.79 -27.44 -3.53
C ASP A 1145 -5.44 -26.67 -2.25
N VAL A 1146 -4.91 -25.45 -2.41
CA VAL A 1146 -4.61 -24.52 -1.30
C VAL A 1146 -5.88 -24.14 -0.53
N ALA A 1147 -6.97 -23.78 -1.21
CA ALA A 1147 -8.24 -23.46 -0.54
C ALA A 1147 -8.81 -24.64 0.24
N GLY A 1148 -8.78 -25.85 -0.34
CA GLY A 1148 -9.17 -27.08 0.34
C GLY A 1148 -8.33 -27.33 1.59
N SER A 1149 -7.01 -27.08 1.52
CA SER A 1149 -6.12 -27.24 2.68
C SER A 1149 -6.34 -26.21 3.80
N TYR A 1150 -7.09 -25.13 3.58
CA TYR A 1150 -7.51 -24.19 4.64
C TYR A 1150 -8.92 -24.49 5.18
N LEU A 1151 -9.84 -24.95 4.31
CA LEU A 1151 -11.16 -25.46 4.69
C LEU A 1151 -11.05 -26.72 5.57
N ASP A 1152 -10.19 -27.67 5.18
CA ASP A 1152 -9.95 -28.93 5.90
C ASP A 1152 -9.45 -28.71 7.33
N PHE A 1153 -8.69 -27.64 7.59
CA PHE A 1153 -8.20 -27.29 8.93
C PHE A 1153 -9.11 -26.30 9.67
N ARG A 1154 -10.30 -25.98 9.14
CA ARG A 1154 -11.29 -25.02 9.68
C ARG A 1154 -10.72 -23.61 9.94
N GLU A 1155 -9.79 -23.17 9.11
CA GLU A 1155 -9.22 -21.82 9.23
C GLU A 1155 -10.05 -20.77 8.52
N ILE A 1156 -10.75 -21.23 7.49
CA ILE A 1156 -11.79 -20.53 6.75
C ILE A 1156 -13.00 -21.49 6.69
N ASP A 1157 -14.20 -20.93 6.69
CA ASP A 1157 -15.45 -21.69 6.48
C ASP A 1157 -15.89 -21.65 5.03
N VAL A 1158 -15.48 -20.61 4.30
CA VAL A 1158 -15.83 -20.35 2.91
C VAL A 1158 -14.56 -19.91 2.19
N ALA A 1159 -14.32 -20.43 0.99
CA ALA A 1159 -13.23 -20.02 0.12
C ALA A 1159 -13.77 -19.46 -1.19
N LEU A 1160 -13.39 -18.21 -1.49
CA LEU A 1160 -13.43 -17.65 -2.84
C LEU A 1160 -12.20 -18.17 -3.59
N VAL A 1161 -12.40 -19.08 -4.53
CA VAL A 1161 -11.32 -19.69 -5.34
C VAL A 1161 -11.41 -19.15 -6.75
N ALA A 1162 -10.34 -18.56 -7.26
CA ALA A 1162 -10.36 -17.87 -8.55
C ALA A 1162 -9.19 -18.24 -9.46
N GLY A 1163 -9.37 -17.98 -10.75
CA GLY A 1163 -8.32 -18.09 -11.78
C GLY A 1163 -8.47 -16.95 -12.77
N VAL A 1164 -7.39 -16.20 -13.03
CA VAL A 1164 -7.48 -14.95 -13.79
C VAL A 1164 -6.22 -14.65 -14.61
N ASN A 1165 -6.42 -14.25 -15.86
CA ASN A 1165 -5.41 -13.61 -16.70
C ASN A 1165 -5.95 -12.30 -17.31
N GLY A 1166 -5.13 -11.26 -17.30
CA GLY A 1166 -5.44 -9.93 -17.85
C GLY A 1166 -4.44 -9.44 -18.90
N THR A 1167 -3.53 -10.30 -19.39
CA THR A 1167 -2.56 -9.96 -20.44
C THR A 1167 -2.58 -10.95 -21.60
N ALA A 1168 -2.69 -10.40 -22.81
CA ALA A 1168 -2.45 -11.07 -24.09
C ALA A 1168 -1.47 -10.23 -24.96
N LEU A 1169 -0.50 -9.57 -24.32
CA LEU A 1169 0.51 -8.75 -25.01
C LEU A 1169 1.50 -9.66 -25.79
N PRO A 1170 1.91 -9.32 -27.04
CA PRO A 1170 2.80 -10.18 -27.84
C PRO A 1170 4.12 -10.54 -27.13
N GLY A 1171 4.94 -9.56 -26.74
CA GLY A 1171 6.14 -9.82 -25.95
C GLY A 1171 5.91 -10.52 -24.59
N TRP A 1172 4.68 -10.60 -24.06
CA TRP A 1172 4.36 -11.44 -22.90
C TRP A 1172 4.14 -12.89 -23.32
N ASN A 1173 3.36 -13.10 -24.37
CA ASN A 1173 3.13 -14.42 -24.96
C ASN A 1173 4.46 -15.06 -25.39
N ASP A 1174 5.39 -14.28 -25.95
CA ASP A 1174 6.74 -14.75 -26.29
C ASP A 1174 7.58 -15.06 -25.04
N THR A 1175 7.57 -14.19 -24.02
CA THR A 1175 8.30 -14.40 -22.74
C THR A 1175 7.75 -15.61 -21.96
N ALA A 1176 6.46 -15.92 -22.10
CA ALA A 1176 5.80 -17.10 -21.51
C ALA A 1176 5.82 -18.34 -22.43
N GLY A 1177 6.27 -18.19 -23.68
CA GLY A 1177 6.27 -19.24 -24.72
C GLY A 1177 4.89 -19.72 -25.18
N ARG A 1178 3.82 -18.93 -24.99
CA ARG A 1178 2.41 -19.34 -25.12
C ARG A 1178 1.49 -18.20 -25.55
N ASN A 1179 0.52 -18.48 -26.41
CA ASN A 1179 -0.56 -17.53 -26.74
C ASN A 1179 -1.59 -17.45 -25.61
N ALA A 1180 -1.37 -16.58 -24.63
CA ALA A 1180 -2.31 -16.38 -23.52
C ALA A 1180 -3.54 -15.57 -23.96
N THR A 1181 -4.70 -15.89 -23.38
CA THR A 1181 -5.98 -15.18 -23.57
C THR A 1181 -6.48 -14.63 -22.24
N GLU A 1182 -7.22 -13.52 -22.29
CA GLU A 1182 -7.72 -12.84 -21.08
C GLU A 1182 -9.06 -13.43 -20.60
N GLY A 1183 -9.25 -13.52 -19.29
CA GLY A 1183 -10.47 -14.05 -18.69
C GLY A 1183 -10.35 -14.26 -17.18
N ALA A 1184 -11.49 -14.39 -16.52
CA ALA A 1184 -11.63 -14.60 -15.08
C ALA A 1184 -12.71 -15.63 -14.77
N PHE A 1185 -12.44 -16.48 -13.78
CA PHE A 1185 -13.42 -17.34 -13.11
C PHE A 1185 -13.31 -17.19 -11.60
N LEU A 1186 -14.44 -17.26 -10.91
CA LEU A 1186 -14.57 -17.24 -9.46
C LEU A 1186 -15.53 -18.35 -9.04
N PHE A 1187 -15.12 -19.16 -8.08
CA PHE A 1187 -15.87 -20.26 -7.50
C PHE A 1187 -15.99 -20.06 -6.00
N VAL A 1188 -17.07 -20.56 -5.41
CA VAL A 1188 -17.29 -20.54 -3.95
C VAL A 1188 -17.32 -21.96 -3.43
N VAL A 1189 -16.33 -22.29 -2.59
CA VAL A 1189 -16.14 -23.63 -2.00
C VAL A 1189 -16.38 -23.54 -0.49
N THR A 1190 -17.07 -24.52 0.07
CA THR A 1190 -17.29 -24.64 1.52
C THR A 1190 -17.43 -26.10 1.93
N ARG A 1191 -17.60 -26.36 3.23
CA ARG A 1191 -17.88 -27.69 3.78
C ARG A 1191 -19.35 -28.05 3.55
N ARG A 1192 -19.65 -29.31 3.20
CA ARG A 1192 -21.02 -29.79 2.88
C ARG A 1192 -22.05 -29.38 3.92
N SER A 1193 -21.75 -29.51 5.21
CA SER A 1193 -22.66 -29.18 6.31
C SER A 1193 -23.06 -27.71 6.31
N LEU A 1194 -22.14 -26.80 5.94
CA LEU A 1194 -22.41 -25.37 5.89
C LEU A 1194 -23.21 -24.97 4.64
N ALA A 1195 -22.98 -25.65 3.51
CA ALA A 1195 -23.85 -25.52 2.34
C ALA A 1195 -25.29 -25.97 2.65
N GLU A 1196 -25.44 -27.10 3.34
CA GLU A 1196 -26.74 -27.66 3.75
C GLU A 1196 -27.43 -26.81 4.84
N GLU A 1197 -26.68 -26.24 5.79
CA GLU A 1197 -27.19 -25.29 6.80
C GLU A 1197 -27.66 -23.97 6.16
N ALA A 1198 -26.91 -23.45 5.19
CA ALA A 1198 -27.29 -22.25 4.42
C ALA A 1198 -28.39 -22.50 3.37
N GLY A 1199 -28.81 -23.76 3.16
CA GLY A 1199 -29.81 -24.14 2.15
C GLY A 1199 -29.35 -23.96 0.69
N LEU A 1200 -28.04 -23.94 0.45
CA LEU A 1200 -27.44 -23.75 -0.88
C LEU A 1200 -27.34 -25.06 -1.68
N PRO A 1201 -27.41 -25.01 -3.01
CA PRO A 1201 -27.22 -26.19 -3.85
C PRO A 1201 -25.75 -26.63 -3.87
N VAL A 1202 -25.51 -27.92 -3.71
CA VAL A 1202 -24.21 -28.54 -4.04
C VAL A 1202 -24.13 -28.70 -5.56
N LEU A 1203 -23.30 -27.89 -6.22
CA LEU A 1203 -23.11 -27.93 -7.67
C LEU A 1203 -22.12 -29.04 -8.08
N ALA A 1204 -21.08 -29.23 -7.28
CA ALA A 1204 -20.10 -30.30 -7.40
C ALA A 1204 -19.48 -30.63 -6.04
N VAL A 1205 -18.97 -31.84 -5.87
CA VAL A 1205 -18.04 -32.19 -4.79
C VAL A 1205 -16.62 -31.96 -5.29
N MET A 1206 -15.79 -31.32 -4.48
CA MET A 1206 -14.36 -31.20 -4.75
C MET A 1206 -13.68 -32.49 -4.28
N GLU A 1207 -13.29 -33.35 -5.23
CA GLU A 1207 -12.46 -34.50 -4.93
C GLU A 1207 -11.09 -34.03 -4.40
N ARG A 1208 -10.65 -34.58 -3.27
CA ARG A 1208 -9.29 -34.33 -2.77
C ARG A 1208 -8.29 -34.96 -3.72
N SER A 1209 -7.16 -34.26 -3.94
CA SER A 1209 -6.00 -34.71 -4.70
C SER A 1209 -5.25 -35.84 -3.98
N VAL A 1210 -5.88 -37.02 -3.84
CA VAL A 1210 -5.26 -38.24 -3.30
C VAL A 1210 -4.06 -38.58 -4.20
N GLY A 1211 -2.86 -38.50 -3.63
CA GLY A 1211 -1.62 -38.48 -4.40
C GLY A 1211 -1.39 -39.73 -5.24
N VAL A 1212 -0.93 -39.50 -6.48
CA VAL A 1212 -0.38 -40.50 -7.42
C VAL A 1212 1.14 -40.45 -7.35
#